data_AF-A0A232FM63-F1
#
_entry.id   AF-A0A232FM63-F1
#
_cell.length_a   1.000
_cell.length_b   1.000
_cell.length_c   1.000
_cell.angle_alpha   90.00
_cell.angle_beta   90.00
_cell.angle_gamma   90.00
#
_symmetry.space_group_name_H-M   'P 1'
#
loop_
_entity.id
_entity.type
_entity.pdbx_description
1 polymer ?
#
loop_
_entity_poly.entity_id
_entity_poly.type
_entity_poly.pdbx_seq_one_letter_code
_entity_poly.pdbx_strand_id
1 'polypeptide(L)'
;MWSQRQLLWHGLVLFSYIAISQADVFVVDQKPNDFITHGLTNITNNETSPNILDPITDALDPDWLTSINYTRWMMGLEDAISKGDTNLWAQTINKTFDLPRVIEEIKTSTESKATCFACKFIVNLGRSMVKSNKNDQEILNLFGQLCTILKIQTERVCAGTMALIGVDVLEAVKKSDMSSAQICSFLRGDVCLNGYDERHDWKINISKQNHTPTHPTTPPPENVPVIRILQISDTHFDPYYEQGANADCGESLCCRATDGEPKSKEAEAGKWGDYRKCDAPLRLIENALKHISETHKDLDYIYWTGDLPPHDVWNQTREENLLNLRLSAALMDKYFKGIPIFPSVGNHESAPCDSFAPPGSPARKNMSWLYDELDKEWSRWLPSSTSETIRKGAFYSVLIKTGFRLLSVNGNYCNQNNYFLLWNSTDPVDELAWLERELAAAEANGEKVHIIGHIPPGVPDCLKVWSKNYYEIISRYEAIVMAQFFGHTHFDEFQVFYDTKSFKRPVGVGYVSPSLTPWENVNPAYRIYYVDGDHPKTSRAIIDHETWKMNLDEANRNDNPVWYKAYSAKRAYNMSSLLPKDWDNLISRMNTDKYLFETFHSIERNTVYHNLYGFLEEETSFQQTVLNLGYGGLHFLAEGEEFLANQLKDKTPKFGEEYDFIVVGAGSAGATIASRLSETKNVKVLLIEAGGYENLIMDIPVIVNYLQFSNDINWKYQTEPSESYCRGLRDRKCNWPRGKVMGGSSVLNYMIATRGNPLDYDKWAEMGNEGWSYAEVFKYFQKLESMQIPELRDDEKMHNVDGPMRISYPPYHTPLAESFIKAGLEMGYPTIDYNANQNVGFSYIQATIMNGTRFSTNMGYLQFPNKRQNLFLSMFSHVNKVLIDSKTKRALGVEFTKSNRTIRVRARKEVILSAGAINSPQILMLSGIGPVKHLEEMNINVVQDLPVGENLMDHIAYGGLIFLVDQPVSIATRDLMNPMNPYLNDFLIKKVGPLTVPGACEALAFIDVDNPNKLDAYPNMELLFTGASIVSDYALRYTVGYSDEPWNKMFAPIFGNYSWMIFPMLMQPKSRGKILLRSQEPMAKPRIIANYYDDPEDVRISIKGIRAAIEVSKTKSMQKFNSRIHDVLVPGCEDHEYDSDDYWECALRTFTFTIYHYSGTCKMAPENDPTGVVNPRLQVKGIKGLRVADASIMPSIITGHTNIPTIMIGEKVADMIKEYWKKKLNA
;
A
#
# COMPACT_ATOMS: atom_id res chain seq x y z
N MET A 1 7.34 -22.38 5.04
CA MET A 1 7.37 -23.28 6.22
C MET A 1 6.23 -24.30 6.38
N TRP A 2 5.04 -24.16 5.77
CA TRP A 2 3.84 -24.85 6.30
C TRP A 2 3.46 -26.20 5.68
N SER A 3 4.00 -26.57 4.52
CA SER A 3 3.55 -27.73 3.73
C SER A 3 4.47 -28.96 3.82
N GLN A 4 5.77 -28.82 4.12
CA GLN A 4 6.62 -29.97 4.52
C GLN A 4 6.19 -30.53 5.89
N ARG A 5 5.86 -29.63 6.83
CA ARG A 5 5.15 -29.96 8.07
C ARG A 5 3.79 -30.61 7.81
N GLN A 6 3.20 -30.48 6.62
CA GLN A 6 2.03 -31.27 6.27
C GLN A 6 2.48 -32.70 5.92
N LEU A 7 3.36 -32.91 4.94
CA LEU A 7 3.82 -34.26 4.47
C LEU A 7 4.55 -35.16 5.48
N LEU A 8 5.47 -34.64 6.29
CA LEU A 8 6.22 -35.45 7.26
C LEU A 8 5.43 -35.67 8.55
N TRP A 9 4.62 -34.68 8.93
CA TRP A 9 3.55 -34.92 9.90
C TRP A 9 2.65 -36.01 9.32
N HIS A 10 2.25 -36.01 8.04
CA HIS A 10 1.51 -37.12 7.41
C HIS A 10 2.12 -38.48 7.67
N GLY A 11 3.44 -38.69 7.80
CA GLY A 11 4.03 -39.96 8.26
C GLY A 11 3.61 -40.42 9.66
N LEU A 12 3.62 -39.52 10.65
CA LEU A 12 3.11 -39.75 12.01
C LEU A 12 1.61 -39.50 12.13
N VAL A 13 0.94 -38.98 11.10
CA VAL A 13 -0.44 -38.47 11.13
C VAL A 13 -1.37 -39.31 10.29
N LEU A 14 -0.79 -40.05 9.36
CA LEU A 14 -1.21 -41.36 8.92
C LEU A 14 -1.68 -42.21 10.10
N PHE A 15 -0.97 -42.10 11.22
CA PHE A 15 -1.47 -42.62 12.48
C PHE A 15 -2.46 -41.66 13.21
N SER A 16 -2.28 -40.32 13.21
CA SER A 16 -3.05 -39.32 14.02
C SER A 16 -4.47 -39.11 13.58
N TYR A 17 -4.71 -39.23 12.29
CA TYR A 17 -5.94 -38.75 11.69
C TYR A 17 -7.03 -39.80 11.78
N ILE A 18 -6.84 -40.91 12.52
CA ILE A 18 -7.88 -41.91 12.81
C ILE A 18 -8.95 -41.32 13.72
N ALA A 19 -9.70 -40.40 13.19
CA ALA A 19 -10.94 -40.69 12.50
C ALA A 19 -11.40 -39.34 12.00
N ILE A 20 -12.16 -39.23 10.90
CA ILE A 20 -13.34 -38.35 10.75
C ILE A 20 -13.61 -37.91 9.31
N SER A 21 -14.87 -38.15 8.93
CA SER A 21 -15.66 -37.53 7.85
C SER A 21 -15.58 -38.20 6.47
N GLN A 22 -16.68 -38.42 5.74
CA GLN A 22 -18.14 -38.37 5.97
C GLN A 22 -18.80 -38.94 4.70
N ALA A 23 -19.94 -39.61 4.83
CA ALA A 23 -20.97 -39.65 3.77
C ALA A 23 -21.94 -38.48 4.06
N ASP A 24 -22.54 -37.76 3.10
CA ASP A 24 -23.13 -38.21 1.84
C ASP A 24 -23.49 -37.04 0.89
N VAL A 25 -24.01 -37.39 -0.31
CA VAL A 25 -24.84 -36.65 -1.31
C VAL A 25 -24.08 -36.33 -2.63
N PHE A 26 -24.36 -36.83 -3.87
CA PHE A 26 -25.47 -37.57 -4.54
C PHE A 26 -24.94 -38.37 -5.81
N VAL A 27 -25.35 -39.65 -5.96
CA VAL A 27 -25.89 -40.42 -7.13
C VAL A 27 -25.20 -40.42 -8.54
N VAL A 28 -24.78 -41.60 -9.05
CA VAL A 28 -25.39 -42.47 -10.12
C VAL A 28 -24.47 -43.69 -10.45
N ASP A 29 -25.07 -44.89 -10.43
CA ASP A 29 -24.78 -46.19 -11.10
C ASP A 29 -23.34 -46.66 -11.46
N GLN A 30 -22.87 -47.76 -10.87
CA GLN A 30 -22.93 -49.13 -11.43
C GLN A 30 -22.27 -50.18 -10.49
N LYS A 31 -22.63 -51.45 -10.68
CA LYS A 31 -22.49 -52.60 -9.75
C LYS A 31 -21.14 -53.38 -9.84
N PRO A 32 -20.85 -54.25 -8.84
CA PRO A 32 -19.53 -54.75 -8.43
C PRO A 32 -19.23 -56.17 -8.94
N ASN A 33 -17.97 -56.61 -8.83
CA ASN A 33 -17.56 -57.87 -8.17
C ASN A 33 -16.10 -58.25 -8.47
N ASP A 34 -15.58 -59.12 -7.61
CA ASP A 34 -14.31 -59.86 -7.68
C ASP A 34 -13.06 -59.12 -7.19
N PHE A 35 -12.81 -59.14 -5.87
CA PHE A 35 -11.44 -59.36 -5.34
C PHE A 35 -11.33 -59.67 -3.83
N ILE A 36 -12.44 -59.90 -3.11
CA ILE A 36 -12.42 -60.20 -1.66
C ILE A 36 -12.99 -61.60 -1.41
N THR A 37 -12.16 -62.64 -1.41
CA THR A 37 -12.60 -63.94 -0.84
C THR A 37 -11.51 -64.89 -0.35
N HIS A 38 -10.19 -64.64 -0.44
CA HIS A 38 -9.20 -65.71 -0.15
C HIS A 38 -8.07 -65.37 0.85
N GLY A 39 -8.25 -64.43 1.79
CA GLY A 39 -7.16 -63.98 2.69
C GLY A 39 -7.26 -64.23 4.20
N LEU A 40 -8.43 -64.51 4.79
CA LEU A 40 -8.64 -64.20 6.23
C LEU A 40 -9.26 -65.30 7.12
N THR A 41 -9.02 -66.59 6.85
CA THR A 41 -9.53 -67.69 7.71
C THR A 41 -8.55 -68.30 8.72
N ASN A 42 -7.36 -67.73 8.96
CA ASN A 42 -6.34 -68.36 9.84
C ASN A 42 -5.94 -67.59 11.12
N ILE A 43 -6.74 -66.64 11.62
CA ILE A 43 -6.38 -65.85 12.83
C ILE A 43 -7.46 -65.93 13.92
N THR A 44 -7.98 -67.11 14.26
CA THR A 44 -8.90 -67.23 15.42
C THR A 44 -8.65 -68.39 16.37
N ASN A 45 -7.62 -69.22 16.17
CA ASN A 45 -7.32 -70.31 17.11
C ASN A 45 -5.84 -70.34 17.52
N ASN A 46 -5.48 -69.55 18.53
CA ASN A 46 -4.58 -70.03 19.58
C ASN A 46 -4.65 -69.13 20.82
N GLU A 47 -4.80 -69.79 21.97
CA GLU A 47 -4.88 -69.24 23.31
C GLU A 47 -3.55 -68.59 23.72
N THR A 48 -3.53 -67.25 23.72
CA THR A 48 -2.79 -66.33 24.62
C THR A 48 -2.91 -64.93 24.00
N SER A 49 -4.08 -64.30 24.16
CA SER A 49 -4.22 -62.89 23.79
C SER A 49 -3.38 -62.05 24.76
N PRO A 50 -2.37 -61.29 24.31
CA PRO A 50 -1.69 -60.35 25.18
C PRO A 50 -2.73 -59.32 25.63
N ASN A 51 -2.70 -59.00 26.93
CA ASN A 51 -3.64 -58.07 27.53
C ASN A 51 -3.49 -56.69 26.85
N ILE A 52 -4.39 -56.37 25.91
CA ILE A 52 -4.46 -55.11 25.14
C ILE A 52 -4.70 -53.88 26.06
N LEU A 53 -4.84 -54.08 27.37
CA LEU A 53 -5.12 -53.05 28.37
C LEU A 53 -3.91 -52.17 28.76
N ASP A 54 -2.66 -52.64 28.64
CA ASP A 54 -1.48 -51.88 29.13
C ASP A 54 -1.14 -50.59 28.34
N PRO A 55 -1.27 -50.52 26.99
CA PRO A 55 -0.91 -49.31 26.22
C PRO A 55 -1.82 -48.09 26.46
N ILE A 56 -2.99 -48.29 27.07
CA ILE A 56 -4.02 -47.25 27.22
C ILE A 56 -4.00 -46.61 28.61
N THR A 57 -3.59 -47.36 29.64
CA THR A 57 -3.38 -46.83 31.00
C THR A 57 -2.24 -45.81 31.10
N ASP A 58 -1.20 -45.90 30.27
CA ASP A 58 -0.08 -44.94 30.24
C ASP A 58 -0.34 -43.70 29.36
N ALA A 59 -1.38 -43.74 28.50
CA ALA A 59 -1.70 -42.65 27.57
C ALA A 59 -2.68 -41.61 28.15
N LEU A 60 -3.37 -41.94 29.24
CA LEU A 60 -4.56 -41.23 29.72
C LEU A 60 -4.33 -40.59 31.09
N ASP A 61 -4.35 -39.26 31.12
CA ASP A 61 -4.48 -38.45 32.33
C ASP A 61 -5.81 -38.82 33.05
N PRO A 62 -5.82 -39.19 34.35
CA PRO A 62 -6.99 -39.71 35.06
C PRO A 62 -8.24 -38.80 35.00
N ASP A 63 -8.06 -37.48 34.81
CA ASP A 63 -9.14 -36.51 34.84
C ASP A 63 -10.07 -36.56 33.61
N TRP A 64 -9.63 -37.11 32.48
CA TRP A 64 -10.42 -37.16 31.23
C TRP A 64 -11.29 -38.43 31.10
N LEU A 65 -10.91 -39.52 31.78
CA LEU A 65 -11.58 -40.82 31.76
C LEU A 65 -13.03 -40.79 32.28
N THR A 66 -13.40 -39.78 33.06
CA THR A 66 -14.76 -39.64 33.60
C THR A 66 -15.77 -39.10 32.58
N SER A 67 -15.32 -38.59 31.43
CA SER A 67 -16.17 -37.91 30.45
C SER A 67 -16.61 -38.77 29.25
N ILE A 68 -15.96 -39.91 28.99
CA ILE A 68 -16.25 -40.77 27.83
C ILE A 68 -16.33 -42.23 28.28
N ASN A 69 -17.44 -42.90 27.97
CA ASN A 69 -17.73 -44.28 28.39
C ASN A 69 -16.90 -45.31 27.60
N TYR A 70 -15.61 -45.36 27.92
CA TYR A 70 -14.50 -46.05 27.25
C TYR A 70 -14.75 -47.53 26.88
N THR A 71 -15.36 -48.32 27.78
CA THR A 71 -15.60 -49.75 27.56
C THR A 71 -16.55 -50.03 26.38
N ARG A 72 -17.51 -49.13 26.14
CA ARG A 72 -18.48 -49.24 25.03
C ARG A 72 -17.87 -48.86 23.68
N TRP A 73 -16.79 -48.07 23.71
CA TRP A 73 -16.13 -47.52 22.54
C TRP A 73 -15.19 -48.54 21.87
N MET A 74 -14.45 -49.31 22.67
CA MET A 74 -13.55 -50.39 22.19
C MET A 74 -14.31 -51.59 21.61
N MET A 75 -15.45 -51.98 22.20
CA MET A 75 -16.31 -53.02 21.64
C MET A 75 -16.86 -52.64 20.25
N GLY A 76 -17.02 -51.35 19.96
CA GLY A 76 -17.42 -50.87 18.64
C GLY A 76 -16.32 -50.93 17.58
N LEU A 77 -15.05 -50.81 17.96
CA LEU A 77 -13.90 -50.91 17.05
C LEU A 77 -13.64 -52.36 16.63
N GLU A 78 -13.64 -53.29 17.59
CA GLU A 78 -13.48 -54.72 17.31
C GLU A 78 -14.64 -55.26 16.44
N ASP A 79 -15.86 -54.80 16.70
CA ASP A 79 -17.04 -55.16 15.89
C ASP A 79 -16.95 -54.59 14.46
N ALA A 80 -16.52 -53.33 14.30
CA ALA A 80 -16.35 -52.69 12.99
C ALA A 80 -15.23 -53.32 12.15
N ILE A 81 -14.10 -53.68 12.77
CA ILE A 81 -12.99 -54.38 12.10
C ILE A 81 -13.40 -55.80 11.70
N SER A 82 -14.14 -56.52 12.56
CA SER A 82 -14.60 -57.89 12.25
C SER A 82 -15.68 -57.95 11.15
N LYS A 83 -16.47 -56.87 10.98
CA LYS A 83 -17.56 -56.77 9.99
C LYS A 83 -17.18 -56.03 8.70
N GLY A 84 -15.98 -55.47 8.62
CA GLY A 84 -15.54 -54.67 7.47
C GLY A 84 -16.28 -53.33 7.31
N ASP A 85 -16.95 -52.85 8.36
CA ASP A 85 -17.73 -51.60 8.36
C ASP A 85 -17.01 -50.52 9.19
N THR A 86 -15.81 -50.15 8.74
CA THR A 86 -14.94 -49.15 9.39
C THR A 86 -15.51 -47.74 9.34
N ASN A 87 -16.48 -47.49 8.46
CA ASN A 87 -17.12 -46.19 8.24
C ASN A 87 -18.03 -45.75 9.41
N LEU A 88 -18.78 -46.68 10.01
CA LEU A 88 -19.71 -46.36 11.11
C LEU A 88 -18.97 -46.00 12.41
N TRP A 89 -17.84 -46.65 12.66
CA TRP A 89 -16.98 -46.34 13.79
C TRP A 89 -16.29 -44.98 13.62
N ALA A 90 -15.74 -44.68 12.42
CA ALA A 90 -15.12 -43.39 12.11
C ALA A 90 -16.05 -42.18 12.30
N GLN A 91 -17.36 -42.36 12.09
CA GLN A 91 -18.37 -41.32 12.33
C GLN A 91 -18.63 -41.05 13.82
N THR A 92 -18.51 -42.06 14.68
CA THR A 92 -18.73 -41.93 16.13
C THR A 92 -17.60 -41.12 16.78
N ILE A 93 -16.39 -41.24 16.26
CA ILE A 93 -15.21 -40.49 16.71
C ILE A 93 -15.34 -39.01 16.32
N ASN A 94 -15.98 -38.68 15.19
CA ASN A 94 -16.31 -37.31 14.75
C ASN A 94 -16.86 -36.42 15.80
N LYS A 95 -17.90 -36.93 16.43
CA LYS A 95 -18.65 -36.18 17.40
C LYS A 95 -17.91 -35.95 18.71
N THR A 96 -16.87 -36.74 19.00
CA THR A 96 -16.23 -36.76 20.33
C THR A 96 -14.95 -35.95 20.39
N PHE A 97 -14.22 -35.79 19.28
CA PHE A 97 -12.86 -35.21 19.28
C PHE A 97 -12.71 -33.85 18.58
N ASP A 98 -13.77 -33.32 17.96
CA ASP A 98 -13.74 -32.02 17.25
C ASP A 98 -12.58 -31.93 16.24
N LEU A 99 -12.43 -32.96 15.41
CA LEU A 99 -11.28 -33.10 14.52
C LEU A 99 -11.12 -31.99 13.48
N PRO A 100 -12.18 -31.30 12.97
CA PRO A 100 -12.00 -30.11 12.16
C PRO A 100 -11.12 -29.05 12.86
N ARG A 101 -11.28 -28.86 14.17
CA ARG A 101 -10.46 -27.95 14.96
C ARG A 101 -9.03 -28.43 15.10
N VAL A 102 -8.78 -29.73 15.28
CA VAL A 102 -7.41 -30.28 15.31
C VAL A 102 -6.74 -30.08 13.95
N ILE A 103 -7.45 -30.36 12.87
CA ILE A 103 -7.01 -30.13 11.48
C ILE A 103 -6.67 -28.65 11.26
N GLU A 104 -7.54 -27.75 11.73
CA GLU A 104 -7.33 -26.31 11.66
C GLU A 104 -6.14 -25.87 12.52
N GLU A 105 -6.00 -26.35 13.75
CA GLU A 105 -4.89 -26.04 14.66
C GLU A 105 -3.52 -26.54 14.12
N ILE A 106 -3.52 -27.66 13.39
CA ILE A 106 -2.34 -28.16 12.64
C ILE A 106 -2.07 -27.26 11.42
N LYS A 107 -3.13 -26.85 10.71
CA LYS A 107 -3.05 -25.89 9.60
C LYS A 107 -2.71 -24.46 10.04
N THR A 108 -2.83 -24.14 11.34
CA THR A 108 -2.47 -22.85 11.95
C THR A 108 -1.30 -22.93 12.95
N SER A 109 -0.55 -24.04 13.01
CA SER A 109 0.68 -24.23 13.81
C SER A 109 0.53 -23.81 15.27
N THR A 110 -0.70 -23.85 15.76
CA THR A 110 -1.05 -23.59 17.16
C THR A 110 -0.95 -24.93 17.88
N GLU A 111 0.10 -25.10 18.67
CA GLU A 111 0.29 -26.32 19.46
C GLU A 111 -0.78 -26.43 20.56
N SER A 112 -1.55 -27.53 20.55
CA SER A 112 -2.67 -27.73 21.47
C SER A 112 -2.64 -29.09 22.16
N LYS A 113 -3.36 -29.21 23.29
CA LYS A 113 -3.54 -30.50 24.00
C LYS A 113 -4.15 -31.59 23.09
N ALA A 114 -4.92 -31.22 22.07
CA ALA A 114 -5.54 -32.15 21.14
C ALA A 114 -4.51 -32.74 20.16
N THR A 115 -3.60 -31.92 19.62
CA THR A 115 -2.48 -32.40 18.80
C THR A 115 -1.54 -33.35 19.56
N CYS A 116 -1.32 -33.08 20.85
CA CYS A 116 -0.55 -33.97 21.72
C CYS A 116 -1.24 -35.32 21.96
N PHE A 117 -2.55 -35.30 22.25
CA PHE A 117 -3.32 -36.53 22.45
C PHE A 117 -3.28 -37.43 21.22
N ALA A 118 -3.46 -36.84 20.03
CA ALA A 118 -3.35 -37.55 18.77
C ALA A 118 -1.98 -38.23 18.69
N CYS A 119 -0.87 -37.50 18.85
CA CYS A 119 0.47 -38.09 18.87
C CYS A 119 0.60 -39.30 19.82
N LYS A 120 0.13 -39.20 21.07
CA LYS A 120 0.28 -40.29 22.06
C LYS A 120 -0.49 -41.54 21.66
N PHE A 121 -1.70 -41.38 21.13
CA PHE A 121 -2.57 -42.49 20.70
C PHE A 121 -1.93 -43.32 19.58
N ILE A 122 -1.35 -42.64 18.61
CA ILE A 122 -0.67 -43.15 17.43
C ILE A 122 0.52 -44.01 17.75
N VAL A 123 1.46 -43.42 18.50
CA VAL A 123 2.72 -44.05 18.79
C VAL A 123 2.42 -45.30 19.62
N ASN A 124 1.40 -45.24 20.48
CA ASN A 124 0.90 -46.41 21.18
C ASN A 124 0.24 -47.45 20.27
N LEU A 125 -0.60 -47.06 19.33
CA LEU A 125 -1.21 -47.99 18.36
C LEU A 125 -0.12 -48.73 17.56
N GLY A 126 0.88 -48.01 17.08
CA GLY A 126 1.99 -48.58 16.31
C GLY A 126 2.84 -49.52 17.13
N ARG A 127 3.21 -49.10 18.34
CA ARG A 127 3.94 -49.95 19.29
C ARG A 127 3.13 -51.18 19.69
N SER A 128 1.82 -51.07 19.84
CA SER A 128 0.93 -52.21 20.15
C SER A 128 0.86 -53.22 19.00
N MET A 129 0.76 -52.74 17.75
CA MET A 129 0.78 -53.61 16.56
C MET A 129 2.14 -54.31 16.40
N VAL A 130 3.24 -53.58 16.62
CA VAL A 130 4.60 -54.15 16.66
C VAL A 130 4.72 -55.23 17.74
N LYS A 131 4.24 -54.97 18.96
CA LYS A 131 4.23 -55.94 20.09
C LYS A 131 3.32 -57.15 19.83
N SER A 132 2.30 -56.99 18.98
CA SER A 132 1.37 -58.05 18.59
C SER A 132 1.87 -58.87 17.38
N ASN A 133 3.15 -58.75 17.01
CA ASN A 133 3.79 -59.48 15.91
C ASN A 133 3.11 -59.31 14.53
N LYS A 134 2.42 -58.18 14.31
CA LYS A 134 1.94 -57.80 12.97
C LYS A 134 3.11 -57.50 12.06
N ASN A 135 2.99 -57.84 10.78
CA ASN A 135 4.08 -57.60 9.84
C ASN A 135 4.16 -56.12 9.44
N ASP A 136 5.34 -55.64 9.08
CA ASP A 136 5.58 -54.21 8.78
C ASP A 136 4.71 -53.71 7.63
N GLN A 137 4.43 -54.56 6.64
CA GLN A 137 3.59 -54.20 5.50
C GLN A 137 2.11 -54.06 5.91
N GLU A 138 1.61 -54.88 6.84
CA GLU A 138 0.26 -54.75 7.40
C GLU A 138 0.12 -53.45 8.19
N ILE A 139 1.17 -53.08 8.94
CA ILE A 139 1.24 -51.82 9.69
C ILE A 139 1.20 -50.66 8.67
N LEU A 140 2.14 -50.62 7.72
CA LEU A 140 2.23 -49.54 6.73
C LEU A 140 1.00 -49.45 5.81
N ASN A 141 0.40 -50.58 5.42
CA ASN A 141 -0.84 -50.59 4.63
C ASN A 141 -2.02 -50.04 5.41
N LEU A 142 -2.16 -50.42 6.69
CA LEU A 142 -3.20 -49.86 7.56
C LEU A 142 -3.05 -48.34 7.62
N PHE A 143 -1.84 -47.86 7.87
CA PHE A 143 -1.59 -46.42 7.88
C PHE A 143 -1.89 -45.80 6.51
N GLY A 144 -1.35 -46.29 5.40
CA GLY A 144 -1.64 -45.78 4.06
C GLY A 144 -3.15 -45.69 3.73
N GLN A 145 -3.92 -46.72 4.11
CA GLN A 145 -5.37 -46.72 3.98
C GLN A 145 -6.02 -45.64 4.83
N LEU A 146 -5.59 -45.50 6.08
CA LEU A 146 -6.07 -44.45 6.97
C LEU A 146 -5.82 -43.06 6.36
N CYS A 147 -4.62 -42.76 5.86
CA CYS A 147 -4.36 -41.46 5.22
C CYS A 147 -5.29 -41.13 4.06
N THR A 148 -5.61 -42.14 3.25
CA THR A 148 -6.53 -41.99 2.13
C THR A 148 -7.98 -41.80 2.63
N ILE A 149 -8.43 -42.63 3.57
CA ILE A 149 -9.78 -42.56 4.17
C ILE A 149 -10.02 -41.21 4.83
N LEU A 150 -8.98 -40.65 5.44
CA LEU A 150 -9.02 -39.45 6.26
C LEU A 150 -8.70 -38.19 5.46
N LYS A 151 -8.53 -38.31 4.14
CA LYS A 151 -8.27 -37.23 3.19
C LYS A 151 -7.10 -36.34 3.60
N ILE A 152 -6.09 -36.97 4.20
CA ILE A 152 -4.86 -36.31 4.60
C ILE A 152 -4.12 -35.81 3.37
N GLN A 153 -3.96 -36.72 2.41
CA GLN A 153 -3.40 -36.51 1.07
C GLN A 153 -4.10 -37.46 0.09
N THR A 154 -3.75 -37.37 -1.19
CA THR A 154 -4.23 -38.31 -2.21
C THR A 154 -3.70 -39.72 -1.95
N GLU A 155 -4.39 -40.73 -2.48
CA GLU A 155 -3.99 -42.14 -2.35
C GLU A 155 -2.54 -42.38 -2.80
N ARG A 156 -2.13 -41.74 -3.92
CA ARG A 156 -0.77 -41.79 -4.45
C ARG A 156 0.26 -41.27 -3.43
N VAL A 157 0.02 -40.08 -2.87
CA VAL A 157 0.93 -39.45 -1.90
C VAL A 157 0.99 -40.24 -0.61
N CYS A 158 -0.16 -40.74 -0.11
CA CYS A 158 -0.24 -41.58 1.08
C CYS A 158 0.56 -42.88 0.92
N ALA A 159 0.38 -43.56 -0.22
CA ALA A 159 1.09 -44.81 -0.52
C ALA A 159 2.61 -44.59 -0.65
N GLY A 160 3.02 -43.54 -1.38
CA GLY A 160 4.44 -43.18 -1.55
C GLY A 160 5.11 -42.80 -0.22
N THR A 161 4.43 -42.00 0.60
CA THR A 161 4.92 -41.61 1.94
C THR A 161 5.14 -42.82 2.83
N MET A 162 4.22 -43.80 2.81
CA MET A 162 4.40 -45.05 3.58
C MET A 162 5.52 -45.92 3.04
N ALA A 163 5.71 -45.97 1.73
CA ALA A 163 6.76 -46.75 1.10
C ALA A 163 8.17 -46.19 1.36
N LEU A 164 8.30 -44.87 1.54
CA LEU A 164 9.58 -44.20 1.75
C LEU A 164 9.80 -43.82 3.22
N ILE A 165 9.02 -42.87 3.73
CA ILE A 165 9.19 -42.28 5.07
C ILE A 165 8.65 -43.23 6.15
N GLY A 166 7.51 -43.88 5.92
CA GLY A 166 6.88 -44.77 6.89
C GLY A 166 7.78 -45.92 7.35
N VAL A 167 8.61 -46.44 6.45
CA VAL A 167 9.59 -47.49 6.76
C VAL A 167 10.63 -47.00 7.78
N ASP A 168 11.14 -45.78 7.62
CA ASP A 168 12.15 -45.20 8.53
C ASP A 168 11.54 -44.85 9.88
N VAL A 169 10.32 -44.30 9.89
CA VAL A 169 9.57 -44.01 11.12
C VAL A 169 9.32 -45.30 11.91
N LEU A 170 8.85 -46.36 11.25
CA LEU A 170 8.56 -47.63 11.91
C LEU A 170 9.82 -48.25 12.54
N GLU A 171 10.94 -48.22 11.81
CA GLU A 171 12.23 -48.70 12.32
C GLU A 171 12.74 -47.83 13.48
N ALA A 172 12.61 -46.50 13.37
CA ALA A 172 12.98 -45.56 14.42
C ALA A 172 12.23 -45.85 15.73
N VAL A 173 10.91 -46.06 15.62
CA VAL A 173 10.03 -46.37 16.75
C VAL A 173 10.30 -47.76 17.34
N LYS A 174 10.55 -48.78 16.51
CA LYS A 174 10.84 -50.16 16.95
C LYS A 174 12.08 -50.25 17.84
N LYS A 175 13.11 -49.47 17.51
CA LYS A 175 14.39 -49.47 18.20
C LYS A 175 14.46 -48.42 19.32
N SER A 176 13.42 -47.61 19.49
CA SER A 176 13.33 -46.64 20.59
C SER A 176 12.70 -47.25 21.84
N ASP A 177 13.42 -47.15 22.96
CA ASP A 177 12.94 -47.55 24.29
C ASP A 177 12.02 -46.50 24.95
N MET A 178 11.76 -45.37 24.28
CA MET A 178 10.91 -44.30 24.79
C MET A 178 9.43 -44.71 24.81
N SER A 179 8.67 -44.27 25.81
CA SER A 179 7.21 -44.39 25.82
C SER A 179 6.58 -43.51 24.74
N SER A 180 5.30 -43.72 24.43
CA SER A 180 4.59 -42.84 23.48
C SER A 180 4.52 -41.39 23.94
N ALA A 181 4.33 -41.16 25.25
CA ALA A 181 4.39 -39.83 25.83
C ALA A 181 5.78 -39.20 25.67
N GLN A 182 6.84 -40.00 25.77
CA GLN A 182 8.21 -39.56 25.57
C GLN A 182 8.54 -39.24 24.12
N ILE A 183 8.16 -40.10 23.18
CA ILE A 183 8.33 -39.86 21.74
C ILE A 183 7.56 -38.60 21.33
N CYS A 184 6.34 -38.40 21.83
CA CYS A 184 5.54 -37.23 21.51
C CYS A 184 6.07 -35.94 22.15
N SER A 185 6.61 -36.00 23.37
CA SER A 185 7.30 -34.86 23.98
C SER A 185 8.59 -34.53 23.22
N PHE A 186 9.31 -35.54 22.73
CA PHE A 186 10.51 -35.37 21.90
C PHE A 186 10.20 -34.69 20.56
N LEU A 187 9.10 -35.06 19.92
CA LEU A 187 8.69 -34.55 18.60
C LEU A 187 7.90 -33.22 18.65
N ARG A 188 7.30 -32.86 19.79
CA ARG A 188 6.36 -31.72 19.92
C ARG A 188 6.67 -30.78 21.09
N GLY A 189 7.79 -30.97 21.79
CA GLY A 189 8.22 -30.09 22.87
C GLY A 189 7.24 -29.98 24.05
N ASP A 190 7.13 -28.77 24.61
CA ASP A 190 6.50 -28.50 25.92
C ASP A 190 4.97 -28.65 25.90
N VAL A 191 4.32 -28.76 24.73
CA VAL A 191 2.85 -28.91 24.64
C VAL A 191 2.37 -30.32 24.97
N CYS A 192 3.26 -31.31 24.92
CA CYS A 192 3.04 -32.64 25.47
C CYS A 192 3.61 -32.79 26.89
N LEU A 193 3.03 -32.09 27.87
CA LEU A 193 3.46 -32.20 29.27
C LEU A 193 3.33 -33.64 29.82
N ASN A 194 4.29 -34.01 30.69
CA ASN A 194 4.50 -35.33 31.34
C ASN A 194 5.16 -36.43 30.50
N GLY A 195 6.26 -36.14 29.80
CA GLY A 195 6.98 -37.17 29.05
C GLY A 195 8.43 -36.86 28.68
N TYR A 196 9.17 -35.98 29.33
CA TYR A 196 10.56 -35.78 28.92
C TYR A 196 11.44 -36.97 29.35
N ASP A 197 12.25 -37.52 28.44
CA ASP A 197 13.22 -38.59 28.76
C ASP A 197 14.57 -37.95 29.11
N GLU A 198 14.99 -38.09 30.38
CA GLU A 198 16.25 -37.53 30.89
C GLU A 198 17.48 -37.98 30.09
N ARG A 199 17.43 -39.14 29.41
CA ARG A 199 18.54 -39.64 28.56
C ARG A 199 18.79 -38.75 27.33
N HIS A 200 17.80 -37.97 26.93
CA HIS A 200 17.91 -37.02 25.83
C HIS A 200 18.21 -35.59 26.32
N ASP A 201 18.40 -35.37 27.64
CA ASP A 201 18.88 -34.11 28.23
C ASP A 201 20.40 -34.16 28.42
N TRP A 202 21.15 -33.72 27.43
CA TRP A 202 22.61 -33.74 27.44
C TRP A 202 23.20 -32.34 27.42
N LYS A 203 24.43 -32.24 27.90
CA LYS A 203 25.19 -30.99 27.92
C LYS A 203 26.61 -31.21 27.44
N ILE A 204 27.06 -30.36 26.52
CA ILE A 204 28.46 -30.34 26.08
C ILE A 204 29.35 -29.63 27.11
N ASN A 205 30.61 -30.05 27.16
CA ASN A 205 31.60 -29.41 28.02
C ASN A 205 32.17 -28.17 27.30
N ILE A 206 31.74 -26.98 27.72
CA ILE A 206 32.17 -25.71 27.14
C ILE A 206 33.34 -25.13 27.95
N SER A 207 34.43 -24.75 27.26
CA SER A 207 35.62 -24.15 27.88
C SER A 207 35.30 -22.91 28.73
N LYS A 208 35.67 -22.94 30.03
CA LYS A 208 35.45 -21.86 31.01
C LYS A 208 36.72 -21.01 31.22
N GLN A 209 37.20 -20.32 30.19
CA GLN A 209 38.27 -19.32 30.35
C GLN A 209 37.68 -17.98 30.83
N ASN A 210 38.48 -17.15 31.52
CA ASN A 210 38.07 -15.80 31.93
C ASN A 210 37.83 -14.93 30.69
N HIS A 211 36.56 -14.83 30.30
CA HIS A 211 36.11 -14.09 29.13
C HIS A 211 36.04 -12.58 29.42
N THR A 212 36.79 -11.78 28.67
CA THR A 212 36.65 -10.30 28.66
C THR A 212 36.99 -9.75 27.28
N PRO A 213 36.16 -10.07 26.27
CA PRO A 213 35.60 -9.00 25.43
C PRO A 213 34.15 -9.26 25.01
N THR A 214 33.35 -8.20 24.90
CA THR A 214 31.98 -8.29 24.35
C THR A 214 32.02 -8.25 22.82
N HIS A 215 31.01 -8.83 22.15
CA HIS A 215 30.72 -8.58 20.72
C HIS A 215 30.91 -7.08 20.38
N PRO A 216 31.40 -6.71 19.18
CA PRO A 216 31.57 -5.31 18.78
C PRO A 216 30.35 -4.45 19.16
N THR A 217 30.61 -3.36 19.89
CA THR A 217 29.59 -2.40 20.36
C THR A 217 29.51 -1.15 19.50
N THR A 218 30.48 -0.98 18.60
CA THR A 218 30.57 0.11 17.64
C THR A 218 30.62 -0.46 16.23
N PRO A 219 29.88 0.11 15.27
CA PRO A 219 29.90 -0.35 13.90
C PRO A 219 31.27 -0.13 13.23
N PRO A 220 31.58 -0.88 12.15
CA PRO A 220 32.74 -0.59 11.30
C PRO A 220 32.71 0.86 10.78
N PRO A 221 33.87 1.51 10.60
CA PRO A 221 33.94 2.86 10.02
C PRO A 221 33.37 2.90 8.59
N GLU A 222 32.77 4.03 8.18
CA GLU A 222 32.06 4.16 6.89
C GLU A 222 32.94 4.02 5.62
N ASN A 223 34.27 4.01 5.75
CA ASN A 223 35.23 3.96 4.63
C ASN A 223 36.24 2.80 4.73
N VAL A 224 35.80 1.63 5.19
CA VAL A 224 36.63 0.42 5.17
C VAL A 224 36.40 -0.39 3.89
N PRO A 225 37.39 -1.19 3.43
CA PRO A 225 37.16 -2.19 2.40
C PRO A 225 35.98 -3.10 2.81
N VAL A 226 35.20 -3.56 1.84
CA VAL A 226 34.01 -4.39 2.09
C VAL A 226 34.18 -5.72 1.37
N ILE A 227 33.81 -6.81 2.05
CA ILE A 227 33.65 -8.13 1.45
C ILE A 227 32.18 -8.29 1.06
N ARG A 228 31.91 -8.75 -0.15
CA ARG A 228 30.55 -9.04 -0.64
C ARG A 228 30.31 -10.54 -0.68
N ILE A 229 29.30 -10.98 0.04
CA ILE A 229 28.93 -12.39 0.14
C ILE A 229 27.53 -12.59 -0.41
N LEU A 230 27.40 -13.45 -1.42
CA LEU A 230 26.11 -13.92 -1.90
C LEU A 230 25.65 -15.08 -1.02
N GLN A 231 24.38 -15.09 -0.61
CA GLN A 231 23.72 -16.27 -0.08
C GLN A 231 22.61 -16.74 -1.02
N ILE A 232 22.69 -18.01 -1.41
CA ILE A 232 21.63 -18.73 -2.12
C ILE A 232 21.16 -19.86 -1.20
N SER A 233 19.85 -20.01 -1.04
CA SER A 233 19.25 -21.01 -0.18
C SER A 233 17.95 -21.52 -0.78
N ASP A 234 17.58 -22.76 -0.48
CA ASP A 234 16.25 -23.32 -0.74
C ASP A 234 15.87 -23.17 -2.22
N THR A 235 16.70 -23.77 -3.09
CA THR A 235 16.50 -23.68 -4.54
C THR A 235 15.38 -24.58 -5.02
N HIS A 236 15.20 -25.74 -4.37
CA HIS A 236 14.20 -26.75 -4.68
C HIS A 236 13.94 -26.90 -6.19
N PHE A 237 14.98 -27.32 -6.90
CA PHE A 237 14.88 -27.55 -8.33
C PHE A 237 13.94 -28.73 -8.58
N ASP A 238 12.81 -28.45 -9.24
CA ASP A 238 11.89 -29.48 -9.72
C ASP A 238 12.18 -29.85 -11.19
N PRO A 239 12.79 -31.02 -11.46
CA PRO A 239 13.05 -31.47 -12.83
C PRO A 239 11.76 -31.83 -13.58
N TYR A 240 10.63 -31.97 -12.88
CA TYR A 240 9.34 -32.36 -13.44
C TYR A 240 8.34 -31.20 -13.56
N TYR A 241 8.76 -29.97 -13.21
CA TYR A 241 7.91 -28.79 -13.37
C TYR A 241 7.52 -28.59 -14.84
N GLU A 242 6.22 -28.43 -15.09
CA GLU A 242 5.66 -28.19 -16.40
C GLU A 242 4.75 -26.96 -16.40
N GLN A 243 5.08 -25.98 -17.26
CA GLN A 243 4.22 -24.82 -17.49
C GLN A 243 2.86 -25.27 -18.02
N GLY A 244 1.77 -24.71 -17.49
CA GLY A 244 0.42 -25.08 -17.89
C GLY A 244 -0.14 -26.30 -17.15
N ALA A 245 0.69 -27.03 -16.39
CA ALA A 245 0.20 -28.11 -15.54
C ALA A 245 -0.71 -27.60 -14.42
N ASN A 246 -1.43 -28.50 -13.77
CA ASN A 246 -2.31 -28.13 -12.67
C ASN A 246 -1.51 -27.68 -11.44
N ALA A 247 -1.62 -26.40 -11.10
CA ALA A 247 -0.99 -25.80 -9.93
C ALA A 247 -1.88 -25.87 -8.66
N ASP A 248 -3.14 -26.30 -8.79
CA ASP A 248 -4.08 -26.55 -7.70
C ASP A 248 -4.55 -28.01 -7.69
N CYS A 249 -3.58 -28.90 -7.53
CA CYS A 249 -3.78 -30.35 -7.61
C CYS A 249 -4.28 -31.00 -6.32
N GLY A 250 -4.30 -30.25 -5.21
CA GLY A 250 -4.67 -30.77 -3.88
C GLY A 250 -3.62 -31.71 -3.26
N GLU A 251 -2.45 -31.86 -3.89
CA GLU A 251 -1.30 -32.56 -3.33
C GLU A 251 -0.32 -31.58 -2.68
N SER A 252 0.73 -32.14 -2.11
CA SER A 252 1.79 -31.45 -1.41
C SER A 252 2.99 -31.05 -2.27
N LEU A 253 2.90 -31.25 -3.58
CA LEU A 253 3.62 -30.54 -4.64
C LEU A 253 2.81 -30.72 -5.92
N CYS A 254 2.60 -29.63 -6.65
CA CYS A 254 1.84 -29.54 -7.89
C CYS A 254 2.72 -29.01 -9.04
N CYS A 255 2.10 -28.54 -10.13
CA CYS A 255 2.76 -28.00 -11.31
C CYS A 255 3.56 -29.03 -12.14
N ARG A 256 3.19 -30.31 -12.08
CA ARG A 256 3.78 -31.37 -12.91
C ARG A 256 2.72 -31.98 -13.82
N ALA A 257 3.16 -32.60 -14.91
CA ALA A 257 2.31 -33.34 -15.84
C ALA A 257 1.39 -34.37 -15.16
N THR A 258 1.87 -34.94 -14.05
CA THR A 258 1.16 -36.02 -13.34
C THR A 258 0.02 -35.54 -12.46
N ASP A 259 -0.17 -34.22 -12.32
CA ASP A 259 -1.03 -33.64 -11.28
C ASP A 259 -2.46 -33.35 -11.79
N GLY A 260 -2.79 -33.99 -12.92
CA GLY A 260 -4.06 -33.86 -13.62
C GLY A 260 -4.16 -32.59 -14.46
N GLU A 261 -5.28 -32.48 -15.18
CA GLU A 261 -5.59 -31.30 -15.98
C GLU A 261 -6.06 -30.14 -15.08
N PRO A 262 -5.62 -28.90 -15.33
CA PRO A 262 -6.07 -27.73 -14.59
C PRO A 262 -7.58 -27.50 -14.80
N LYS A 263 -8.29 -27.14 -13.72
CA LYS A 263 -9.74 -26.91 -13.77
C LYS A 263 -10.13 -25.65 -14.54
N SER A 264 -9.21 -24.70 -14.65
CA SER A 264 -9.37 -23.45 -15.41
C SER A 264 -8.01 -22.92 -15.84
N LYS A 265 -8.00 -21.89 -16.68
CA LYS A 265 -6.75 -21.24 -17.12
C LYS A 265 -5.99 -20.59 -15.96
N GLU A 266 -6.69 -20.14 -14.93
CA GLU A 266 -6.11 -19.59 -13.70
C GLU A 266 -5.52 -20.68 -12.80
N ALA A 267 -5.92 -21.95 -13.00
CA ALA A 267 -5.35 -23.11 -12.32
C ALA A 267 -4.04 -23.61 -12.97
N GLU A 268 -3.66 -23.05 -14.12
CA GLU A 268 -2.43 -23.40 -14.83
C GLU A 268 -1.19 -22.87 -14.11
N ALA A 269 -0.14 -23.69 -14.09
CA ALA A 269 1.19 -23.35 -13.61
C ALA A 269 1.85 -22.29 -14.49
N GLY A 270 2.43 -21.27 -13.86
CA GLY A 270 3.20 -20.23 -14.53
C GLY A 270 4.42 -20.75 -15.31
N LYS A 271 4.98 -19.91 -16.18
CA LYS A 271 6.19 -20.27 -16.94
C LYS A 271 7.43 -20.32 -16.04
N TRP A 272 7.56 -19.34 -15.15
CA TRP A 272 8.74 -19.09 -14.33
C TRP A 272 8.62 -19.65 -12.91
N GLY A 273 7.54 -20.34 -12.59
CA GLY A 273 7.17 -20.76 -11.23
C GLY A 273 5.72 -20.38 -10.92
N ASP A 274 5.21 -20.81 -9.77
CA ASP A 274 3.85 -20.51 -9.30
C ASP A 274 3.84 -20.30 -7.78
N TYR A 275 3.01 -19.38 -7.27
CA TYR A 275 2.90 -19.10 -5.82
C TYR A 275 2.17 -20.17 -5.01
N ARG A 276 1.48 -21.10 -5.66
CA ARG A 276 0.83 -22.20 -4.96
C ARG A 276 1.88 -23.20 -4.48
N LYS A 277 1.44 -24.43 -4.28
CA LYS A 277 2.29 -25.56 -3.99
C LYS A 277 3.07 -25.97 -5.24
N CYS A 278 4.04 -25.15 -5.66
CA CYS A 278 4.94 -25.47 -6.77
C CYS A 278 6.38 -25.05 -6.52
N ASP A 279 7.32 -25.86 -6.97
CA ASP A 279 8.76 -25.61 -6.83
C ASP A 279 9.37 -24.93 -8.06
N ALA A 280 10.69 -24.71 -8.04
CA ALA A 280 11.37 -23.94 -9.07
C ALA A 280 11.66 -24.78 -10.33
N PRO A 281 11.23 -24.35 -11.53
CA PRO A 281 11.71 -24.94 -12.77
C PRO A 281 13.17 -24.55 -13.03
N LEU A 282 13.90 -25.38 -13.77
CA LEU A 282 15.31 -25.13 -14.14
C LEU A 282 15.55 -23.72 -14.70
N ARG A 283 14.61 -23.24 -15.52
CA ARG A 283 14.71 -21.93 -16.17
C ARG A 283 14.71 -20.77 -15.17
N LEU A 284 13.98 -20.87 -14.06
CA LEU A 284 13.99 -19.87 -13.00
C LEU A 284 15.38 -19.82 -12.35
N ILE A 285 15.92 -21.00 -12.00
CA ILE A 285 17.24 -21.12 -11.37
C ILE A 285 18.31 -20.58 -12.29
N GLU A 286 18.36 -21.00 -13.55
CA GLU A 286 19.34 -20.47 -14.51
C GLU A 286 19.20 -18.96 -14.72
N ASN A 287 17.97 -18.44 -14.77
CA ASN A 287 17.74 -17.00 -14.89
C ASN A 287 18.27 -16.23 -13.67
N ALA A 288 18.00 -16.73 -12.46
CA ALA A 288 18.51 -16.15 -11.23
C ALA A 288 20.05 -16.15 -11.20
N LEU A 289 20.68 -17.30 -11.43
CA LEU A 289 22.14 -17.44 -11.40
C LEU A 289 22.80 -16.56 -12.46
N LYS A 290 22.23 -16.49 -13.66
CA LYS A 290 22.68 -15.58 -14.72
C LYS A 290 22.59 -14.14 -14.27
N HIS A 291 21.42 -13.70 -13.80
CA HIS A 291 21.22 -12.33 -13.32
C HIS A 291 22.22 -11.96 -12.21
N ILE A 292 22.43 -12.85 -11.23
CA ILE A 292 23.39 -12.63 -10.15
C ILE A 292 24.80 -12.46 -10.71
N SER A 293 25.25 -13.36 -11.59
CA SER A 293 26.60 -13.31 -12.18
C SER A 293 26.83 -12.06 -13.04
N GLU A 294 25.80 -11.55 -13.71
CA GLU A 294 25.88 -10.36 -14.55
C GLU A 294 25.80 -9.06 -13.74
N THR A 295 25.07 -9.07 -12.62
CA THR A 295 24.80 -7.88 -11.79
C THR A 295 25.87 -7.69 -10.72
N HIS A 296 26.25 -8.77 -10.02
CA HIS A 296 27.17 -8.76 -8.89
C HIS A 296 28.52 -9.32 -9.30
N LYS A 297 29.28 -8.54 -10.07
CA LYS A 297 30.60 -8.97 -10.60
C LYS A 297 31.74 -8.91 -9.58
N ASP A 298 31.47 -8.32 -8.43
CA ASP A 298 32.40 -8.02 -7.33
C ASP A 298 32.17 -8.92 -6.11
N LEU A 299 31.60 -10.12 -6.30
CA LEU A 299 31.42 -11.10 -5.23
C LEU A 299 32.75 -11.72 -4.81
N ASP A 300 33.01 -11.73 -3.50
CA ASP A 300 34.18 -12.39 -2.92
C ASP A 300 33.92 -13.85 -2.60
N TYR A 301 32.74 -14.17 -2.05
CA TYR A 301 32.37 -15.51 -1.58
C TYR A 301 30.90 -15.80 -1.80
N ILE A 302 30.55 -17.09 -1.83
CA ILE A 302 29.16 -17.56 -1.89
C ILE A 302 28.90 -18.50 -0.71
N TYR A 303 27.85 -18.23 0.06
CA TYR A 303 27.27 -19.17 1.02
C TYR A 303 26.08 -19.87 0.38
N TRP A 304 26.12 -21.19 0.30
CA TRP A 304 25.09 -21.98 -0.38
C TRP A 304 24.42 -22.93 0.61
N THR A 305 23.31 -22.49 1.20
CA THR A 305 22.77 -23.09 2.42
C THR A 305 21.76 -24.23 2.19
N GLY A 306 21.94 -25.05 1.16
CA GLY A 306 21.22 -26.32 0.99
C GLY A 306 19.77 -26.22 0.49
N ASP A 307 19.08 -27.36 0.51
CA ASP A 307 17.74 -27.64 -0.01
C ASP A 307 17.64 -27.51 -1.55
N LEU A 308 18.17 -28.55 -2.20
CA LEU A 308 18.24 -28.65 -3.66
C LEU A 308 17.09 -29.48 -4.27
N PRO A 309 16.75 -30.67 -3.75
CA PRO A 309 15.62 -31.46 -4.25
C PRO A 309 14.26 -30.79 -4.00
N PRO A 310 13.23 -31.09 -4.81
CA PRO A 310 11.90 -30.50 -4.66
C PRO A 310 11.06 -31.21 -3.58
N HIS A 311 9.88 -30.67 -3.28
CA HIS A 311 8.97 -31.10 -2.22
C HIS A 311 8.19 -32.39 -2.50
N ASP A 312 8.61 -33.23 -3.46
CA ASP A 312 7.98 -34.51 -3.80
C ASP A 312 8.41 -35.67 -2.90
N VAL A 313 8.49 -35.44 -1.61
CA VAL A 313 9.08 -36.36 -0.61
C VAL A 313 8.43 -37.75 -0.55
N TRP A 314 7.25 -37.93 -1.14
CA TRP A 314 6.57 -39.23 -1.27
C TRP A 314 7.07 -40.06 -2.45
N ASN A 315 7.90 -39.49 -3.33
CA ASN A 315 8.34 -40.10 -4.59
C ASN A 315 9.83 -39.85 -4.90
N GLN A 316 10.66 -39.59 -3.89
CA GLN A 316 12.09 -39.35 -4.07
C GLN A 316 12.93 -40.63 -4.08
N THR A 317 13.96 -40.65 -4.92
CA THR A 317 15.03 -41.66 -4.92
C THR A 317 16.40 -41.07 -4.63
N ARG A 318 17.34 -41.89 -4.17
CA ARG A 318 18.73 -41.46 -3.92
C ARG A 318 19.39 -40.97 -5.20
N GLU A 319 19.18 -41.69 -6.29
CA GLU A 319 19.75 -41.39 -7.60
C GLU A 319 19.27 -40.03 -8.12
N GLU A 320 17.99 -39.69 -7.95
CA GLU A 320 17.44 -38.39 -8.32
C GLU A 320 17.99 -37.26 -7.45
N ASN A 321 18.08 -37.45 -6.13
CA ASN A 321 18.66 -36.44 -5.24
C ASN A 321 20.15 -36.20 -5.56
N LEU A 322 20.92 -37.26 -5.84
CA LEU A 322 22.31 -37.12 -6.30
C LEU A 322 22.42 -36.45 -7.67
N LEU A 323 21.46 -36.69 -8.57
CA LEU A 323 21.40 -35.99 -9.86
C LEU A 323 21.14 -34.49 -9.66
N ASN A 324 20.19 -34.14 -8.80
CA ASN A 324 19.89 -32.75 -8.45
C ASN A 324 21.14 -32.05 -7.87
N LEU A 325 21.82 -32.68 -6.91
CA LEU A 325 23.08 -32.20 -6.35
C LEU A 325 24.14 -31.92 -7.43
N ARG A 326 24.38 -32.89 -8.32
CA ARG A 326 25.39 -32.77 -9.39
C ARG A 326 25.04 -31.66 -10.39
N LEU A 327 23.77 -31.56 -10.78
CA LEU A 327 23.29 -30.53 -11.70
C LEU A 327 23.41 -29.14 -11.09
N SER A 328 22.95 -28.97 -9.86
CA SER A 328 23.05 -27.71 -9.13
C SER A 328 24.51 -27.29 -8.93
N ALA A 329 25.40 -28.22 -8.55
CA ALA A 329 26.83 -27.94 -8.43
C ALA A 329 27.46 -27.51 -9.78
N ALA A 330 27.06 -28.14 -10.89
CA ALA A 330 27.52 -27.76 -12.23
C ALA A 330 27.01 -26.38 -12.66
N LEU A 331 25.78 -26.01 -12.30
CA LEU A 331 25.23 -24.67 -12.55
C LEU A 331 25.98 -23.60 -11.74
N MET A 332 26.27 -23.88 -10.46
CA MET A 332 27.05 -22.98 -9.62
C MET A 332 28.45 -22.73 -10.21
N ASP A 333 29.14 -23.78 -10.68
CA ASP A 333 30.45 -23.65 -11.33
C ASP A 333 30.37 -22.89 -12.68
N LYS A 334 29.31 -23.12 -13.46
CA LYS A 334 29.06 -22.42 -14.73
C LYS A 334 28.93 -20.91 -14.56
N TYR A 335 28.18 -20.45 -13.57
CA TYR A 335 27.87 -19.01 -13.40
C TYR A 335 28.85 -18.27 -12.48
N PHE A 336 29.52 -18.96 -11.54
CA PHE A 336 30.39 -18.33 -10.54
C PHE A 336 31.84 -18.80 -10.61
N LYS A 337 32.34 -19.04 -11.82
CA LYS A 337 33.68 -19.55 -12.06
C LYS A 337 34.75 -18.69 -11.37
N GLY A 338 35.51 -19.32 -10.48
CA GLY A 338 36.63 -18.70 -9.76
C GLY A 338 36.25 -17.99 -8.46
N ILE A 339 34.95 -17.96 -8.10
CA ILE A 339 34.49 -17.46 -6.80
C ILE A 339 34.38 -18.64 -5.83
N PRO A 340 34.99 -18.60 -4.64
CA PRO A 340 34.86 -19.66 -3.64
C PRO A 340 33.41 -19.83 -3.16
N ILE A 341 32.94 -21.08 -3.13
CA ILE A 341 31.59 -21.45 -2.72
C ILE A 341 31.68 -22.33 -1.47
N PHE A 342 30.94 -21.96 -0.43
CA PHE A 342 30.89 -22.66 0.84
C PHE A 342 29.47 -23.19 1.07
N PRO A 343 29.22 -24.47 0.79
CA PRO A 343 27.90 -25.07 0.94
C PRO A 343 27.63 -25.58 2.36
N SER A 344 26.36 -25.65 2.75
CA SER A 344 25.88 -26.48 3.87
C SER A 344 24.79 -27.43 3.38
N VAL A 345 24.62 -28.56 4.05
CA VAL A 345 23.59 -29.55 3.68
C VAL A 345 22.22 -29.12 4.21
N GLY A 346 21.18 -29.18 3.37
CA GLY A 346 19.79 -28.98 3.76
C GLY A 346 19.10 -30.26 4.24
N ASN A 347 17.80 -30.19 4.51
CA ASN A 347 17.03 -31.36 4.94
C ASN A 347 16.44 -32.16 3.77
N HIS A 348 16.40 -31.60 2.56
CA HIS A 348 15.90 -32.28 1.35
C HIS A 348 16.93 -33.14 0.63
N GLU A 349 18.21 -33.02 0.96
CA GLU A 349 19.27 -33.75 0.28
C GLU A 349 19.22 -35.27 0.51
N SER A 350 18.69 -35.71 1.66
CA SER A 350 18.51 -37.14 1.94
C SER A 350 17.26 -37.70 1.25
N ALA A 351 17.31 -38.99 0.89
CA ALA A 351 16.15 -39.75 0.44
C ALA A 351 15.98 -40.98 1.35
N PRO A 352 14.90 -41.06 2.16
CA PRO A 352 13.81 -40.09 2.28
C PRO A 352 14.23 -38.73 2.88
N CYS A 353 13.43 -37.69 2.66
CA CYS A 353 13.62 -36.35 3.25
C CYS A 353 13.76 -36.42 4.79
N ASP A 354 14.60 -35.56 5.37
CA ASP A 354 14.96 -35.49 6.81
C ASP A 354 15.64 -36.73 7.41
N SER A 355 15.79 -37.80 6.64
CA SER A 355 16.31 -39.10 7.07
C SER A 355 17.86 -39.10 7.13
N PHE A 356 18.42 -38.46 8.16
CA PHE A 356 19.88 -38.36 8.39
C PHE A 356 20.34 -39.31 9.50
N ALA A 357 20.54 -40.58 9.14
CA ALA A 357 20.88 -41.62 10.11
C ALA A 357 22.30 -41.45 10.70
N PRO A 358 22.48 -41.67 12.02
CA PRO A 358 23.79 -41.59 12.65
C PRO A 358 24.71 -42.78 12.26
N PRO A 359 26.03 -42.69 12.50
CA PRO A 359 26.95 -43.81 12.28
C PRO A 359 26.56 -45.08 13.04
N GLY A 360 26.76 -46.24 12.43
CA GLY A 360 26.34 -47.54 12.99
C GLY A 360 24.92 -47.99 12.63
N SER A 361 24.19 -47.18 11.84
CA SER A 361 22.92 -47.56 11.21
C SER A 361 23.11 -48.68 10.17
N PRO A 362 22.08 -49.50 9.87
CA PRO A 362 22.18 -50.56 8.85
C PRO A 362 22.71 -50.03 7.51
N ALA A 363 23.44 -50.86 6.75
CA ALA A 363 24.10 -50.43 5.50
C ALA A 363 23.15 -49.79 4.47
N ARG A 364 21.86 -50.17 4.47
CA ARG A 364 20.84 -49.57 3.60
C ARG A 364 20.41 -48.16 4.03
N LYS A 365 20.76 -47.71 5.23
CA LYS A 365 20.35 -46.44 5.85
C LYS A 365 21.55 -45.54 6.19
N ASN A 366 22.77 -45.96 5.87
CA ASN A 366 23.94 -45.11 6.06
C ASN A 366 23.85 -43.84 5.19
N MET A 367 24.50 -42.76 5.63
CA MET A 367 24.56 -41.51 4.88
C MET A 367 25.74 -41.43 3.90
N SER A 368 26.56 -42.49 3.81
CA SER A 368 27.74 -42.53 2.96
C SER A 368 27.44 -42.22 1.50
N TRP A 369 26.30 -42.71 0.96
CA TRP A 369 25.91 -42.43 -0.44
C TRP A 369 25.76 -40.93 -0.73
N LEU A 370 25.30 -40.15 0.25
CA LEU A 370 25.13 -38.71 0.13
C LEU A 370 26.44 -38.00 0.48
N TYR A 371 27.02 -38.29 1.66
CA TYR A 371 28.20 -37.58 2.16
C TYR A 371 29.45 -37.80 1.31
N ASP A 372 29.60 -38.98 0.71
CA ASP A 372 30.70 -39.25 -0.22
C ASP A 372 30.53 -38.47 -1.53
N GLU A 373 29.29 -38.26 -1.99
CA GLU A 373 29.01 -37.43 -3.17
C GLU A 373 29.12 -35.93 -2.83
N LEU A 374 28.68 -35.49 -1.64
CA LEU A 374 28.90 -34.12 -1.17
C LEU A 374 30.40 -33.81 -1.10
N ASP A 375 31.22 -34.68 -0.48
CA ASP A 375 32.68 -34.49 -0.46
C ASP A 375 33.26 -34.39 -1.87
N LYS A 376 32.82 -35.28 -2.78
CA LYS A 376 33.26 -35.26 -4.17
C LYS A 376 32.88 -33.95 -4.88
N GLU A 377 31.62 -33.53 -4.82
CA GLU A 377 31.15 -32.33 -5.53
C GLU A 377 31.67 -31.04 -4.86
N TRP A 378 31.78 -31.00 -3.53
CA TRP A 378 32.28 -29.83 -2.79
C TRP A 378 33.80 -29.68 -2.83
N SER A 379 34.55 -30.75 -3.14
CA SER A 379 36.01 -30.68 -3.35
C SER A 379 36.44 -29.71 -4.47
N ARG A 380 35.49 -29.29 -5.31
CA ARG A 380 35.65 -28.21 -6.30
C ARG A 380 36.03 -26.87 -5.65
N TRP A 381 35.52 -26.61 -4.45
CA TRP A 381 35.64 -25.31 -3.77
C TRP A 381 36.29 -25.41 -2.39
N LEU A 382 36.22 -26.57 -1.73
CA LEU A 382 36.71 -26.78 -0.38
C LEU A 382 38.11 -27.44 -0.37
N PRO A 383 38.98 -27.08 0.60
CA PRO A 383 40.30 -27.70 0.72
C PRO A 383 40.18 -29.15 1.18
N SER A 384 41.13 -30.00 0.80
CA SER A 384 41.11 -31.45 1.14
C SER A 384 41.04 -31.75 2.64
N SER A 385 41.42 -30.80 3.51
CA SER A 385 41.31 -30.91 4.97
C SER A 385 39.87 -31.04 5.47
N THR A 386 38.86 -30.66 4.69
CA THR A 386 37.45 -30.78 5.08
C THR A 386 36.87 -32.18 4.84
N SER A 387 37.56 -33.02 4.06
CA SER A 387 37.00 -34.27 3.54
C SER A 387 36.58 -35.24 4.64
N GLU A 388 37.39 -35.36 5.71
CA GLU A 388 37.10 -36.27 6.82
C GLU A 388 35.80 -35.88 7.55
N THR A 389 35.61 -34.60 7.86
CA THR A 389 34.43 -34.13 8.59
C THR A 389 33.18 -34.11 7.71
N ILE A 390 33.32 -33.82 6.40
CA ILE A 390 32.21 -33.94 5.44
C ILE A 390 31.74 -35.39 5.35
N ARG A 391 32.65 -36.35 5.20
CA ARG A 391 32.29 -37.79 5.17
C ARG A 391 31.77 -38.31 6.52
N LYS A 392 32.17 -37.69 7.64
CA LYS A 392 31.66 -38.03 8.98
C LYS A 392 30.22 -37.57 9.17
N GLY A 393 29.89 -36.34 8.79
CA GLY A 393 28.61 -35.71 9.16
C GLY A 393 28.20 -34.48 8.34
N ALA A 394 28.81 -34.21 7.20
CA ALA A 394 28.53 -33.05 6.35
C ALA A 394 28.73 -31.68 7.02
N PHE A 395 29.64 -31.60 8.00
CA PHE A 395 30.10 -30.35 8.62
C PHE A 395 31.61 -30.15 8.39
N TYR A 396 32.10 -28.91 8.42
CA TYR A 396 33.52 -28.62 8.15
C TYR A 396 33.96 -27.22 8.61
N SER A 397 35.29 -27.02 8.66
CA SER A 397 35.96 -25.76 9.03
C SER A 397 36.90 -25.33 7.91
N VAL A 398 36.81 -24.07 7.47
CA VAL A 398 37.70 -23.47 6.47
C VAL A 398 38.25 -22.15 6.99
N LEU A 399 39.58 -22.03 6.98
CA LEU A 399 40.23 -20.72 7.13
C LEU A 399 40.18 -20.01 5.78
N ILE A 400 39.20 -19.12 5.59
CA ILE A 400 39.01 -18.36 4.34
C ILE A 400 40.27 -17.53 4.05
N LYS A 401 40.79 -16.88 5.09
CA LYS A 401 42.07 -16.16 5.09
C LYS A 401 42.57 -15.98 6.51
N THR A 402 43.81 -15.52 6.67
CA THR A 402 44.39 -15.25 7.98
C THR A 402 43.47 -14.36 8.83
N GLY A 403 43.06 -14.87 10.00
CA GLY A 403 42.17 -14.16 10.92
C GLY A 403 40.67 -14.27 10.61
N PHE A 404 40.24 -15.01 9.58
CA PHE A 404 38.83 -15.18 9.23
C PHE A 404 38.49 -16.63 8.85
N ARG A 405 37.65 -17.27 9.66
CA ARG A 405 37.24 -18.66 9.54
C ARG A 405 35.74 -18.77 9.26
N LEU A 406 35.37 -19.78 8.48
CA LEU A 406 34.01 -20.21 8.27
C LEU A 406 33.82 -21.61 8.84
N LEU A 407 32.73 -21.82 9.56
CA LEU A 407 32.31 -23.13 10.05
C LEU A 407 30.95 -23.47 9.42
N SER A 408 30.85 -24.65 8.81
CA SER A 408 29.58 -25.17 8.30
C SER A 408 29.07 -26.25 9.24
N VAL A 409 27.84 -26.11 9.74
CA VAL A 409 27.16 -27.10 10.58
C VAL A 409 26.03 -27.78 9.82
N ASN A 410 25.78 -29.04 10.13
CA ASN A 410 24.68 -29.83 9.61
C ASN A 410 23.46 -29.73 10.55
N GLY A 411 22.55 -28.81 10.23
CA GLY A 411 21.33 -28.58 11.01
C GLY A 411 20.42 -29.81 11.16
N ASN A 412 20.59 -30.86 10.34
CA ASN A 412 19.77 -32.06 10.41
C ASN A 412 19.97 -32.90 11.68
N TYR A 413 21.07 -32.69 12.40
CA TYR A 413 21.28 -33.33 13.70
C TYR A 413 20.54 -32.65 14.84
N CYS A 414 19.95 -31.48 14.59
CA CYS A 414 18.97 -30.89 15.47
C CYS A 414 17.53 -31.08 14.97
N ASN A 415 17.31 -31.49 13.73
CA ASN A 415 15.98 -31.61 13.15
C ASN A 415 15.10 -32.66 13.86
N GLN A 416 13.97 -32.26 14.42
CA GLN A 416 13.01 -33.16 15.06
C GLN A 416 12.34 -34.14 14.09
N ASN A 417 12.34 -33.83 12.78
CA ASN A 417 11.87 -34.74 11.73
C ASN A 417 12.91 -35.81 11.37
N ASN A 418 14.15 -35.70 11.85
CA ASN A 418 15.13 -36.78 11.78
C ASN A 418 14.82 -37.84 12.85
N TYR A 419 13.93 -38.77 12.51
CA TYR A 419 13.42 -39.77 13.45
C TYR A 419 14.50 -40.68 14.05
N PHE A 420 15.68 -40.79 13.44
CA PHE A 420 16.79 -41.56 14.01
C PHE A 420 17.36 -40.96 15.30
N LEU A 421 17.08 -39.68 15.59
CA LEU A 421 17.45 -39.05 16.86
C LEU A 421 16.68 -39.65 18.05
N LEU A 422 15.60 -40.41 17.81
CA LEU A 422 14.91 -41.23 18.82
C LEU A 422 15.77 -42.40 19.34
N TRP A 423 16.82 -42.79 18.62
CA TRP A 423 17.76 -43.83 19.10
C TRP A 423 18.76 -43.25 20.09
N ASN A 424 19.30 -42.07 19.75
CA ASN A 424 20.19 -41.29 20.58
C ASN A 424 20.31 -39.88 19.98
N SER A 425 19.85 -38.87 20.69
CA SER A 425 19.98 -37.47 20.26
C SER A 425 21.18 -36.76 20.87
N THR A 426 22.03 -37.46 21.63
CA THR A 426 23.21 -36.88 22.29
C THR A 426 24.27 -36.55 21.26
N ASP A 427 24.48 -35.25 21.04
CA ASP A 427 25.46 -34.65 20.14
C ASP A 427 25.84 -35.56 18.94
N PRO A 428 24.90 -35.82 18.00
CA PRO A 428 25.14 -36.75 16.92
C PRO A 428 26.44 -36.41 16.20
N VAL A 429 27.25 -37.44 15.94
CA VAL A 429 28.58 -37.33 15.31
C VAL A 429 29.57 -36.36 16.00
N ASP A 430 29.34 -36.04 17.28
CA ASP A 430 30.13 -35.10 18.08
C ASP A 430 30.22 -33.70 17.44
N GLU A 431 29.18 -33.27 16.72
CA GLU A 431 29.20 -32.03 15.94
C GLU A 431 29.34 -30.79 16.84
N LEU A 432 28.54 -30.64 17.88
CA LEU A 432 28.63 -29.48 18.77
C LEU A 432 29.92 -29.51 19.60
N ALA A 433 30.39 -30.69 20.01
CA ALA A 433 31.70 -30.83 20.62
C ALA A 433 32.83 -30.45 19.64
N TRP A 434 32.69 -30.74 18.35
CA TRP A 434 33.62 -30.28 17.30
C TRP A 434 33.55 -28.76 17.12
N LEU A 435 32.34 -28.18 17.04
CA LEU A 435 32.12 -26.75 16.91
C LEU A 435 32.75 -25.98 18.08
N GLU A 436 32.58 -26.48 19.31
CA GLU A 436 33.21 -25.92 20.51
C GLU A 436 34.75 -25.89 20.39
N ARG A 437 35.37 -26.99 19.93
CA ARG A 437 36.83 -27.08 19.75
C ARG A 437 37.34 -26.14 18.66
N GLU A 438 36.63 -26.05 17.53
CA GLU A 438 37.00 -25.15 16.43
C GLU A 438 36.90 -23.68 16.86
N LEU A 439 35.86 -23.31 17.60
CA LEU A 439 35.70 -21.96 18.14
C LEU A 439 36.76 -21.64 19.20
N ALA A 440 37.09 -22.59 20.09
CA ALA A 440 38.18 -22.44 21.03
C ALA A 440 39.53 -22.22 20.32
N ALA A 441 39.80 -22.96 19.25
CA ALA A 441 40.99 -22.80 18.44
C ALA A 441 41.02 -21.45 17.70
N ALA A 442 39.88 -21.03 17.12
CA ALA A 442 39.73 -19.74 16.47
C ALA A 442 39.97 -18.59 17.46
N GLU A 443 39.42 -18.67 18.68
CA GLU A 443 39.63 -17.70 19.76
C GLU A 443 41.12 -17.61 20.13
N ALA A 444 41.78 -18.75 20.33
CA ALA A 444 43.21 -18.81 20.64
C ALA A 444 44.10 -18.23 19.52
N ASN A 445 43.65 -18.33 18.27
CA ASN A 445 44.34 -17.79 17.10
C ASN A 445 43.94 -16.33 16.77
N GLY A 446 43.05 -15.72 17.55
CA GLY A 446 42.57 -14.35 17.32
C GLY A 446 41.72 -14.20 16.06
N GLU A 447 41.09 -15.27 15.59
CA GLU A 447 40.28 -15.29 14.37
C GLU A 447 38.84 -14.81 14.64
N LYS A 448 38.20 -14.28 13.59
CA LYS A 448 36.76 -14.03 13.54
C LYS A 448 36.08 -15.14 12.76
N VAL A 449 34.83 -15.43 13.11
CA VAL A 449 34.12 -16.62 12.64
C VAL A 449 32.75 -16.25 12.08
N HIS A 450 32.46 -16.76 10.90
CA HIS A 450 31.10 -16.91 10.37
C HIS A 450 30.66 -18.38 10.50
N ILE A 451 29.37 -18.60 10.77
CA ILE A 451 28.79 -19.94 10.80
C ILE A 451 27.70 -20.04 9.73
N ILE A 452 27.74 -21.07 8.88
CA ILE A 452 26.66 -21.38 7.94
C ILE A 452 25.99 -22.70 8.34
N GLY A 453 24.69 -22.79 8.10
CA GLY A 453 23.91 -24.01 8.26
C GLY A 453 22.60 -23.88 7.48
N HIS A 454 21.79 -24.92 7.48
CA HIS A 454 20.49 -24.87 6.84
C HIS A 454 19.37 -24.51 7.84
N ILE A 455 19.08 -25.40 8.79
CA ILE A 455 18.01 -25.23 9.79
C ILE A 455 18.44 -24.24 10.88
N PRO A 456 17.71 -23.13 11.09
CA PRO A 456 18.02 -22.19 12.16
C PRO A 456 17.82 -22.80 13.57
N PRO A 457 18.75 -22.62 14.53
CA PRO A 457 18.65 -23.25 15.85
C PRO A 457 17.41 -22.87 16.67
N GLY A 458 16.86 -21.68 16.45
CA GLY A 458 15.71 -21.17 17.19
C GLY A 458 14.33 -21.52 16.61
N VAL A 459 14.25 -22.23 15.48
CA VAL A 459 12.94 -22.64 14.92
C VAL A 459 12.41 -23.90 15.62
N PRO A 460 11.07 -24.12 15.62
CA PRO A 460 10.50 -25.29 16.30
C PRO A 460 10.96 -26.63 15.73
N ASP A 461 11.51 -26.66 14.52
CA ASP A 461 12.02 -27.88 13.89
C ASP A 461 13.35 -28.36 14.50
N CYS A 462 14.00 -27.54 15.33
CA CYS A 462 15.25 -27.88 16.00
C CYS A 462 15.02 -28.35 17.46
N LEU A 463 15.62 -29.48 17.84
CA LEU A 463 15.52 -30.05 19.18
C LEU A 463 15.99 -29.06 20.24
N LYS A 464 15.15 -28.81 21.25
CA LYS A 464 15.41 -27.86 22.34
C LYS A 464 16.76 -28.08 23.03
N VAL A 465 17.14 -29.34 23.26
CA VAL A 465 18.42 -29.69 23.91
C VAL A 465 19.62 -29.33 23.03
N TRP A 466 19.56 -29.60 21.73
CA TRP A 466 20.62 -29.25 20.79
C TRP A 466 20.71 -27.72 20.67
N SER A 467 19.56 -27.06 20.47
CA SER A 467 19.45 -25.60 20.38
C SER A 467 20.01 -24.91 21.63
N LYS A 468 19.72 -25.42 22.83
CA LYS A 468 20.29 -24.92 24.08
C LYS A 468 21.82 -25.04 24.14
N ASN A 469 22.38 -26.18 23.74
CA ASN A 469 23.84 -26.38 23.73
C ASN A 469 24.52 -25.47 22.69
N TYR A 470 23.95 -25.37 21.48
CA TYR A 470 24.40 -24.44 20.46
C TYR A 470 24.34 -22.98 20.97
N TYR A 471 23.23 -22.58 21.61
CA TYR A 471 23.07 -21.26 22.20
C TYR A 471 24.10 -20.95 23.28
N GLU A 472 24.42 -21.92 24.14
CA GLU A 472 25.48 -21.78 25.14
C GLU A 472 26.88 -21.62 24.49
N ILE A 473 27.17 -22.33 23.39
CA ILE A 473 28.39 -22.14 22.59
C ILE A 473 28.45 -20.70 22.03
N ILE A 474 27.39 -20.25 21.35
CA ILE A 474 27.36 -18.91 20.75
C ILE A 474 27.51 -17.83 21.83
N SER A 475 26.82 -17.98 22.96
CA SER A 475 26.97 -17.06 24.09
C SER A 475 28.38 -17.08 24.69
N ARG A 476 29.11 -18.20 24.65
CA ARG A 476 30.50 -18.29 25.12
C ARG A 476 31.49 -17.64 24.16
N TYR A 477 31.27 -17.78 22.86
CA TYR A 477 32.19 -17.33 21.80
C TYR A 477 31.72 -16.05 21.11
N GLU A 478 30.89 -15.25 21.79
CA GLU A 478 30.31 -13.99 21.29
C GLU A 478 31.34 -12.97 20.79
N ALA A 479 32.58 -13.03 21.28
CA ALA A 479 33.65 -12.13 20.88
C ALA A 479 34.21 -12.43 19.47
N ILE A 480 34.02 -13.65 18.97
CA ILE A 480 34.60 -14.13 17.71
C ILE A 480 33.56 -14.59 16.68
N VAL A 481 32.37 -15.01 17.09
CA VAL A 481 31.26 -15.32 16.15
C VAL A 481 30.56 -14.04 15.76
N MET A 482 30.77 -13.59 14.51
CA MET A 482 30.32 -12.26 14.05
C MET A 482 28.99 -12.29 13.29
N ALA A 483 28.65 -13.43 12.67
CA ALA A 483 27.38 -13.64 11.99
C ALA A 483 27.14 -15.15 11.79
N GLN A 484 25.86 -15.52 11.70
CA GLN A 484 25.42 -16.87 11.40
C GLN A 484 24.40 -16.81 10.26
N PHE A 485 24.40 -17.76 9.34
CA PHE A 485 23.59 -17.73 8.12
C PHE A 485 22.85 -19.05 7.93
N PHE A 486 21.54 -18.96 7.75
CA PHE A 486 20.62 -20.08 7.66
C PHE A 486 19.63 -19.90 6.49
N GLY A 487 18.86 -20.94 6.21
CA GLY A 487 17.78 -20.98 5.21
C GLY A 487 16.53 -21.64 5.80
N HIS A 488 15.98 -22.65 5.11
CA HIS A 488 14.94 -23.59 5.57
C HIS A 488 13.54 -23.01 5.73
N THR A 489 13.42 -21.78 6.24
CA THR A 489 12.09 -21.20 6.49
C THR A 489 11.42 -20.68 5.21
N HIS A 490 12.23 -20.37 4.20
CA HIS A 490 11.89 -19.72 2.93
C HIS A 490 11.51 -18.24 3.07
N PHE A 491 11.45 -17.72 4.29
CA PHE A 491 11.09 -16.34 4.60
C PHE A 491 12.33 -15.49 4.93
N ASP A 492 12.20 -14.18 4.77
CA ASP A 492 13.25 -13.23 5.13
C ASP A 492 13.15 -12.89 6.63
N GLU A 493 13.91 -13.62 7.45
CA GLU A 493 13.82 -13.58 8.92
C GLU A 493 15.21 -13.44 9.59
N PHE A 494 15.21 -13.26 10.92
CA PHE A 494 16.44 -13.25 11.72
C PHE A 494 16.20 -13.77 13.14
N GLN A 495 17.27 -14.22 13.80
CA GLN A 495 17.30 -14.68 15.19
C GLN A 495 18.30 -13.86 16.00
N VAL A 496 17.86 -13.30 17.13
CA VAL A 496 18.75 -12.61 18.07
C VAL A 496 19.13 -13.55 19.21
N PHE A 497 20.44 -13.70 19.44
CA PHE A 497 20.99 -14.49 20.53
C PHE A 497 21.31 -13.57 21.70
N TYR A 498 21.08 -14.04 22.93
CA TYR A 498 21.30 -13.29 24.17
C TYR A 498 22.29 -14.00 25.08
N ASP A 499 22.83 -13.27 26.06
CA ASP A 499 23.73 -13.84 27.05
C ASP A 499 23.00 -14.86 27.94
N THR A 500 23.65 -15.98 28.21
CA THR A 500 23.08 -17.07 29.04
C THR A 500 22.96 -16.75 30.53
N LYS A 501 23.49 -15.60 31.00
CA LYS A 501 23.44 -15.21 32.41
C LYS A 501 22.19 -14.41 32.74
N SER A 502 21.83 -13.45 31.88
CA SER A 502 20.74 -12.51 32.11
C SER A 502 19.64 -12.57 31.07
N PHE A 503 19.89 -13.16 29.89
CA PHE A 503 18.99 -13.19 28.74
C PHE A 503 18.50 -11.80 28.32
N LYS A 504 19.30 -10.75 28.55
CA LYS A 504 18.94 -9.36 28.29
C LYS A 504 19.91 -8.66 27.35
N ARG A 505 21.15 -9.12 27.29
CA ARG A 505 22.16 -8.52 26.41
C ARG A 505 22.23 -9.31 25.12
N PRO A 506 21.92 -8.71 23.96
CA PRO A 506 22.08 -9.41 22.69
C PRO A 506 23.57 -9.60 22.39
N VAL A 507 23.94 -10.80 21.96
CA VAL A 507 25.33 -11.28 21.78
C VAL A 507 25.63 -11.78 20.38
N GLY A 508 24.61 -12.01 19.54
CA GLY A 508 24.78 -12.50 18.18
C GLY A 508 23.50 -12.42 17.35
N VAL A 509 23.64 -12.58 16.04
CA VAL A 509 22.53 -12.57 15.08
C VAL A 509 22.68 -13.78 14.15
N GLY A 510 21.58 -14.49 13.92
CA GLY A 510 21.44 -15.47 12.84
C GLY A 510 20.54 -14.92 11.76
N TYR A 511 21.04 -14.80 10.54
CA TYR A 511 20.31 -14.34 9.38
C TYR A 511 19.69 -15.54 8.66
N VAL A 512 18.37 -15.49 8.43
CA VAL A 512 17.64 -16.56 7.73
C VAL A 512 17.30 -16.04 6.35
N SER A 513 17.86 -16.64 5.31
CA SER A 513 17.66 -16.20 3.92
C SER A 513 16.28 -16.58 3.39
N PRO A 514 15.60 -15.71 2.61
CA PRO A 514 14.46 -16.16 1.82
C PRO A 514 14.92 -17.17 0.76
N SER A 515 13.96 -17.95 0.27
CA SER A 515 14.20 -19.00 -0.72
C SER A 515 14.29 -18.49 -2.14
N LEU A 516 14.99 -19.25 -2.99
CA LEU A 516 14.90 -19.07 -4.43
C LEU A 516 13.65 -19.75 -5.02
N THR A 517 13.18 -20.85 -4.42
CA THR A 517 11.90 -21.45 -4.78
C THR A 517 10.72 -20.53 -4.43
N PRO A 518 9.65 -20.48 -5.24
CA PRO A 518 8.41 -19.81 -4.87
C PRO A 518 7.56 -20.61 -3.86
N TRP A 519 8.00 -21.83 -3.53
CA TRP A 519 7.34 -22.71 -2.57
C TRP A 519 7.35 -22.14 -1.14
N GLU A 520 6.24 -21.92 -0.47
CA GLU A 520 4.95 -21.63 -1.07
C GLU A 520 4.60 -20.17 -0.80
N ASN A 521 3.93 -19.55 -1.75
CA ASN A 521 3.44 -18.19 -1.70
C ASN A 521 4.52 -17.14 -1.42
N VAL A 522 5.70 -17.32 -2.02
CA VAL A 522 6.82 -16.38 -1.93
C VAL A 522 7.38 -16.03 -3.31
N ASN A 523 7.93 -14.82 -3.44
CA ASN A 523 8.68 -14.45 -4.64
C ASN A 523 10.08 -15.06 -4.58
N PRO A 524 10.59 -15.63 -5.70
CA PRO A 524 11.98 -16.05 -5.81
C PRO A 524 12.95 -14.94 -5.40
N ALA A 525 13.87 -15.26 -4.49
CA ALA A 525 14.76 -14.27 -3.89
C ALA A 525 16.19 -14.80 -3.66
N TYR A 526 17.14 -13.87 -3.53
CA TYR A 526 18.49 -14.13 -3.04
C TYR A 526 19.01 -12.93 -2.22
N ARG A 527 20.11 -13.12 -1.49
CA ARG A 527 20.62 -12.15 -0.52
C ARG A 527 22.10 -11.82 -0.79
N ILE A 528 22.47 -10.53 -0.69
CA ILE A 528 23.86 -10.07 -0.68
C ILE A 528 24.17 -9.43 0.67
N TYR A 529 25.25 -9.85 1.31
CA TYR A 529 25.78 -9.26 2.53
C TYR A 529 27.01 -8.41 2.25
N TYR A 530 27.09 -7.28 2.93
CA TYR A 530 28.26 -6.42 2.99
C TYR A 530 28.93 -6.65 4.33
N VAL A 531 30.16 -7.14 4.30
CA VAL A 531 30.91 -7.56 5.49
C VAL A 531 32.16 -6.68 5.65
N ASP A 532 32.52 -6.37 6.89
CA ASP A 532 33.73 -5.64 7.20
C ASP A 532 34.99 -6.33 6.63
N GLY A 533 35.65 -5.65 5.69
CA GLY A 533 36.70 -6.21 4.84
C GLY A 533 38.09 -6.12 5.42
N ASP A 534 39.11 -6.16 4.56
CA ASP A 534 40.50 -6.32 4.97
C ASP A 534 41.14 -5.02 5.46
N HIS A 535 41.28 -4.90 6.78
CA HIS A 535 42.09 -3.86 7.41
C HIS A 535 42.55 -4.30 8.82
N PRO A 536 43.54 -3.62 9.43
CA PRO A 536 44.17 -4.06 10.70
C PRO A 536 43.25 -4.17 11.92
N LYS A 537 42.02 -3.63 11.85
CA LYS A 537 41.04 -3.61 12.95
C LYS A 537 39.71 -4.24 12.53
N THR A 538 39.72 -5.10 11.51
CA THR A 538 38.50 -5.71 10.97
C THR A 538 37.75 -6.48 12.04
N SER A 539 36.46 -6.20 12.12
CA SER A 539 35.52 -6.92 12.96
C SER A 539 34.96 -8.16 12.28
N ARG A 540 34.94 -8.19 10.93
CA ARG A 540 34.16 -9.15 10.12
C ARG A 540 32.66 -9.14 10.41
N ALA A 541 32.12 -8.09 11.03
CA ALA A 541 30.68 -7.97 11.24
C ALA A 541 29.95 -7.62 9.93
N ILE A 542 28.64 -7.89 9.89
CA ILE A 542 27.77 -7.42 8.81
C ILE A 542 27.62 -5.89 8.91
N ILE A 543 27.90 -5.20 7.82
CA ILE A 543 27.73 -3.75 7.65
C ILE A 543 26.31 -3.44 7.20
N ASP A 544 25.87 -4.09 6.11
CA ASP A 544 24.49 -4.03 5.59
C ASP A 544 24.17 -5.37 4.90
N HIS A 545 22.90 -5.61 4.59
CA HIS A 545 22.52 -6.64 3.63
C HIS A 545 21.41 -6.13 2.73
N GLU A 546 21.33 -6.69 1.53
CA GLU A 546 20.25 -6.44 0.57
C GLU A 546 19.63 -7.75 0.11
N THR A 547 18.31 -7.72 -0.06
CA THR A 547 17.55 -8.83 -0.64
C THR A 547 17.11 -8.42 -2.04
N TRP A 548 17.33 -9.31 -3.00
CA TRP A 548 16.89 -9.17 -4.38
C TRP A 548 15.76 -10.15 -4.65
N LYS A 549 14.73 -9.69 -5.36
CA LYS A 549 13.51 -10.47 -5.62
C LYS A 549 13.16 -10.38 -7.11
N MET A 550 12.42 -11.37 -7.59
CA MET A 550 11.75 -11.33 -8.89
C MET A 550 10.25 -11.43 -8.67
N ASN A 551 9.48 -10.47 -9.20
CA ASN A 551 8.02 -10.55 -9.15
C ASN A 551 7.53 -11.66 -10.09
N LEU A 552 7.06 -12.75 -9.52
CA LEU A 552 6.69 -13.95 -10.26
C LEU A 552 5.44 -13.75 -11.13
N ASP A 553 4.46 -12.98 -10.65
CA ASP A 553 3.26 -12.65 -11.44
C ASP A 553 3.61 -11.83 -12.67
N GLU A 554 4.48 -10.84 -12.50
CA GLU A 554 4.93 -10.00 -13.61
C GLU A 554 5.78 -10.79 -14.60
N ALA A 555 6.70 -11.61 -14.10
CA ALA A 555 7.51 -12.50 -14.92
C ALA A 555 6.65 -13.46 -15.75
N ASN A 556 5.61 -14.04 -15.14
CA ASN A 556 4.67 -14.93 -15.82
C ASN A 556 3.75 -14.19 -16.82
N ARG A 557 3.31 -12.98 -16.48
CA ARG A 557 2.42 -12.19 -17.34
C ARG A 557 3.12 -11.65 -18.58
N ASN A 558 4.34 -11.15 -18.41
CA ASN A 558 5.08 -10.44 -19.47
C ASN A 558 6.14 -11.32 -20.14
N ASP A 559 6.32 -12.55 -19.66
CA ASP A 559 7.43 -13.43 -20.04
C ASP A 559 8.80 -12.75 -19.93
N ASN A 560 8.96 -11.93 -18.89
CA ASN A 560 10.17 -11.14 -18.67
C ASN A 560 10.52 -11.11 -17.17
N PRO A 561 11.36 -12.04 -16.70
CA PRO A 561 11.79 -12.06 -15.31
C PRO A 561 12.73 -10.89 -15.02
N VAL A 562 12.25 -9.94 -14.22
CA VAL A 562 13.03 -8.78 -13.77
C VAL A 562 13.37 -8.95 -12.30
N TRP A 563 14.66 -9.06 -12.01
CA TRP A 563 15.19 -9.06 -10.65
C TRP A 563 15.50 -7.64 -10.22
N TYR A 564 15.03 -7.27 -9.04
CA TYR A 564 15.22 -5.94 -8.48
C TYR A 564 15.68 -6.03 -7.02
N LYS A 565 16.43 -5.02 -6.58
CA LYS A 565 16.78 -4.85 -5.17
C LYS A 565 15.52 -4.47 -4.40
N ALA A 566 15.00 -5.40 -3.60
CA ALA A 566 13.79 -5.18 -2.83
C ALA A 566 14.02 -4.22 -1.67
N TYR A 567 15.10 -4.42 -0.91
CA TYR A 567 15.48 -3.50 0.17
C TYR A 567 16.95 -3.64 0.57
N SER A 568 17.42 -2.70 1.40
CA SER A 568 18.60 -2.90 2.25
C SER A 568 18.21 -2.76 3.72
N ALA A 569 18.73 -3.61 4.59
CA ALA A 569 18.27 -3.72 5.98
C ALA A 569 18.39 -2.40 6.74
N LYS A 570 19.55 -1.74 6.66
CA LYS A 570 19.75 -0.44 7.35
C LYS A 570 18.73 0.61 6.92
N ARG A 571 18.40 0.67 5.62
CA ARG A 571 17.50 1.68 5.07
C ARG A 571 16.04 1.37 5.39
N ALA A 572 15.62 0.11 5.19
CA ALA A 572 14.22 -0.29 5.39
C ALA A 572 13.80 -0.15 6.86
N TYR A 573 14.67 -0.55 7.78
CA TYR A 573 14.37 -0.55 9.21
C TYR A 573 14.89 0.69 9.95
N ASN A 574 15.47 1.65 9.23
CA ASN A 574 16.10 2.84 9.78
C ASN A 574 17.08 2.51 10.92
N MET A 575 18.05 1.64 10.61
CA MET A 575 19.06 1.16 11.56
C MET A 575 20.42 1.81 11.25
N SER A 576 21.13 2.25 12.29
CA SER A 576 22.49 2.78 12.17
C SER A 576 23.52 1.70 11.83
N SER A 577 23.27 0.47 12.27
CA SER A 577 24.13 -0.70 12.09
C SER A 577 23.32 -1.99 12.24
N LEU A 578 23.95 -3.13 11.93
CA LEU A 578 23.35 -4.46 12.06
C LEU A 578 24.00 -5.26 13.19
N LEU A 579 24.43 -4.57 14.26
CA LEU A 579 24.94 -5.25 15.45
C LEU A 579 23.78 -5.92 16.21
N PRO A 580 24.04 -6.92 17.05
CA PRO A 580 22.99 -7.62 17.79
C PRO A 580 22.03 -6.69 18.55
N LYS A 581 22.56 -5.60 19.12
CA LYS A 581 21.76 -4.58 19.81
C LYS A 581 20.79 -3.84 18.89
N ASP A 582 21.16 -3.60 17.65
CA ASP A 582 20.30 -2.89 16.71
C ASP A 582 19.13 -3.77 16.26
N TRP A 583 19.37 -5.07 16.07
CA TRP A 583 18.32 -6.05 15.80
C TRP A 583 17.36 -6.24 17.00
N ASP A 584 17.89 -6.28 18.22
CA ASP A 584 17.08 -6.28 19.45
C ASP A 584 16.22 -5.00 19.59
N ASN A 585 16.82 -3.84 19.28
CA ASN A 585 16.09 -2.57 19.24
C ASN A 585 15.01 -2.58 18.15
N LEU A 586 15.25 -3.21 16.99
CA LEU A 586 14.25 -3.34 15.93
C LEU A 586 13.05 -4.15 16.42
N ILE A 587 13.28 -5.31 17.07
CA ILE A 587 12.20 -6.11 17.68
C ILE A 587 11.39 -5.25 18.66
N SER A 588 12.08 -4.53 19.54
CA SER A 588 11.43 -3.66 20.53
C SER A 588 10.61 -2.53 19.89
N ARG A 589 11.09 -1.94 18.78
CA ARG A 589 10.37 -0.90 18.03
C ARG A 589 9.13 -1.46 17.36
N MET A 590 9.24 -2.61 16.68
CA MET A 590 8.12 -3.27 16.00
C MET A 590 6.97 -3.61 16.95
N ASN A 591 7.24 -3.85 18.23
CA ASN A 591 6.19 -4.11 19.22
C ASN A 591 5.28 -2.89 19.50
N THR A 592 5.70 -1.68 19.13
CA THR A 592 4.93 -0.43 19.36
C THR A 592 4.63 0.35 18.09
N ASP A 593 5.39 0.11 17.01
CA ASP A 593 5.25 0.74 15.71
C ASP A 593 4.64 -0.26 14.72
N LYS A 594 3.32 -0.17 14.54
CA LYS A 594 2.55 -1.06 13.65
C LYS A 594 3.03 -0.98 12.21
N TYR A 595 3.42 0.22 11.74
CA TYR A 595 3.91 0.43 10.38
C TYR A 595 5.27 -0.25 10.17
N LEU A 596 6.17 -0.16 11.15
CA LEU A 596 7.46 -0.85 11.10
C LEU A 596 7.30 -2.37 11.15
N PHE A 597 6.37 -2.88 11.96
CA PHE A 597 6.03 -4.31 11.97
C PHE A 597 5.43 -4.75 10.63
N GLU A 598 4.51 -3.98 10.05
CA GLU A 598 3.94 -4.25 8.72
C GLU A 598 5.02 -4.17 7.62
N THR A 599 6.00 -3.27 7.75
CA THR A 599 7.17 -3.19 6.86
C THR A 599 8.01 -4.47 6.95
N PHE A 600 8.33 -4.93 8.15
CA PHE A 600 9.03 -6.21 8.35
C PHE A 600 8.21 -7.39 7.81
N HIS A 601 6.92 -7.44 8.13
CA HIS A 601 6.04 -8.53 7.76
C HIS A 601 5.77 -8.61 6.25
N SER A 602 5.68 -7.48 5.56
CA SER A 602 5.55 -7.44 4.10
C SER A 602 6.85 -7.83 3.39
N ILE A 603 8.01 -7.48 3.97
CA ILE A 603 9.31 -7.95 3.51
C ILE A 603 9.44 -9.47 3.70
N GLU A 604 8.97 -9.99 4.84
CA GLU A 604 8.94 -11.41 5.24
C GLU A 604 8.02 -12.23 4.32
N ARG A 605 6.74 -11.84 4.16
CA ARG A 605 5.71 -12.60 3.41
C ARG A 605 5.67 -12.38 1.91
N ASN A 606 6.62 -11.61 1.35
CA ASN A 606 6.79 -11.51 -0.10
C ASN A 606 5.56 -11.02 -0.91
N THR A 607 4.52 -10.50 -0.26
CA THR A 607 3.38 -9.85 -0.90
C THR A 607 3.56 -8.34 -0.81
N VAL A 608 4.10 -7.74 -1.87
CA VAL A 608 3.87 -6.31 -2.08
C VAL A 608 3.53 -6.05 -3.53
N TYR A 609 2.23 -6.16 -3.83
CA TYR A 609 1.63 -5.13 -4.68
C TYR A 609 1.71 -3.84 -3.88
N HIS A 610 2.58 -2.91 -4.30
CA HIS A 610 2.56 -1.57 -3.75
C HIS A 610 1.20 -0.98 -4.11
N ASN A 611 0.35 -0.82 -3.12
CA ASN A 611 -0.81 0.02 -3.24
C ASN A 611 -0.40 1.40 -2.70
N LEU A 612 -1.20 2.45 -2.83
CA LEU A 612 -0.93 3.81 -2.33
C LEU A 612 -0.50 3.90 -0.86
N TYR A 613 -0.82 2.93 0.00
CA TYR A 613 -0.35 2.88 1.39
C TYR A 613 1.04 2.26 1.56
N GLY A 614 1.66 1.85 0.46
CA GLY A 614 2.94 1.14 0.46
C GLY A 614 2.80 -0.37 0.59
N PHE A 615 1.64 -0.88 1.03
CA PHE A 615 1.40 -2.31 1.32
C PHE A 615 -0.07 -2.70 1.07
N LEU A 616 -0.32 -3.93 0.58
CA LEU A 616 -1.58 -4.61 0.86
C LEU A 616 -1.61 -4.94 2.36
N GLU A 617 -2.62 -4.47 3.10
CA GLU A 617 -2.96 -5.11 4.38
C GLU A 617 -3.25 -6.59 4.10
N GLU A 618 -2.99 -7.47 5.08
CA GLU A 618 -3.35 -8.90 5.01
C GLU A 618 -4.71 -9.09 4.34
N GLU A 619 -4.87 -10.13 3.51
CA GLU A 619 -6.15 -10.45 2.87
C GLU A 619 -7.30 -10.45 3.90
N THR A 620 -7.96 -9.31 4.07
CA THR A 620 -9.28 -9.28 4.67
C THR A 620 -10.12 -10.13 3.77
N SER A 621 -10.57 -11.28 4.28
CA SER A 621 -11.38 -12.22 3.52
C SER A 621 -12.48 -11.46 2.78
N PHE A 622 -12.84 -11.90 1.58
CA PHE A 622 -13.90 -11.24 0.80
C PHE A 622 -15.16 -10.96 1.66
N GLN A 623 -15.47 -11.87 2.59
CA GLN A 623 -16.53 -11.71 3.59
C GLN A 623 -16.30 -10.52 4.52
N GLN A 624 -15.11 -10.39 5.11
CA GLN A 624 -14.75 -9.26 5.97
C GLN A 624 -14.74 -7.94 5.21
N THR A 625 -14.25 -7.94 3.96
CA THR A 625 -14.26 -6.76 3.09
C THR A 625 -15.69 -6.31 2.78
N VAL A 626 -16.59 -7.23 2.45
CA VAL A 626 -18.01 -6.94 2.24
C VAL A 626 -18.68 -6.42 3.51
N LEU A 627 -18.38 -7.00 4.68
CA LEU A 627 -18.91 -6.55 5.97
C LEU A 627 -18.45 -5.13 6.31
N ASN A 628 -17.15 -4.86 6.16
CA ASN A 628 -16.55 -3.55 6.42
C ASN A 628 -17.15 -2.48 5.48
N LEU A 629 -17.26 -2.77 4.18
CA LEU A 629 -17.91 -1.89 3.22
C LEU A 629 -19.40 -1.66 3.55
N GLY A 630 -20.11 -2.71 3.98
CA GLY A 630 -21.50 -2.59 4.42
C GLY A 630 -21.67 -1.69 5.64
N TYR A 631 -20.81 -1.88 6.66
CA TYR A 631 -20.79 -1.04 7.85
C TYR A 631 -20.42 0.41 7.52
N GLY A 632 -19.33 0.62 6.77
CA GLY A 632 -18.89 1.94 6.34
C GLY A 632 -19.93 2.66 5.49
N GLY A 633 -20.62 1.94 4.60
CA GLY A 633 -21.71 2.48 3.79
C GLY A 633 -22.90 2.93 4.64
N LEU A 634 -23.33 2.12 5.62
CA LEU A 634 -24.41 2.49 6.55
C LEU A 634 -24.02 3.68 7.43
N HIS A 635 -22.78 3.71 7.93
CA HIS A 635 -22.25 4.83 8.71
C HIS A 635 -22.27 6.13 7.89
N PHE A 636 -21.78 6.08 6.65
CA PHE A 636 -21.77 7.23 5.74
C PHE A 636 -23.20 7.72 5.39
N LEU A 637 -24.16 6.82 5.22
CA LEU A 637 -25.56 7.19 5.01
C LEU A 637 -26.16 7.89 6.23
N ALA A 638 -25.89 7.40 7.43
CA ALA A 638 -26.36 8.02 8.67
C ALA A 638 -25.76 9.43 8.86
N GLU A 639 -24.46 9.61 8.61
CA GLU A 639 -23.81 10.92 8.59
C GLU A 639 -24.45 11.84 7.54
N GLY A 640 -24.80 11.30 6.37
CA GLY A 640 -25.46 12.05 5.29
C GLY A 640 -26.85 12.57 5.67
N GLU A 641 -27.63 11.79 6.43
CA GLU A 641 -28.93 12.24 6.96
C GLU A 641 -28.76 13.36 7.99
N GLU A 642 -27.81 13.23 8.92
CA GLU A 642 -27.49 14.26 9.91
C GLU A 642 -27.00 15.55 9.22
N PHE A 643 -26.14 15.41 8.22
CA PHE A 643 -25.64 16.52 7.42
C PHE A 643 -26.77 17.32 6.78
N LEU A 644 -27.75 16.65 6.15
CA LEU A 644 -28.91 17.30 5.53
C LEU A 644 -29.85 17.91 6.58
N ALA A 645 -30.05 17.25 7.72
CA ALA A 645 -30.90 17.73 8.81
C ALA A 645 -30.41 19.06 9.41
N ASN A 646 -29.09 19.29 9.38
CA ASN A 646 -28.45 20.50 9.90
C ASN A 646 -28.38 21.68 8.91
N GLN A 647 -28.95 21.57 7.70
CA GLN A 647 -28.93 22.68 6.75
C GLN A 647 -30.06 23.71 6.95
N LEU A 648 -29.84 24.92 6.43
CA LEU A 648 -30.86 25.98 6.39
C LEU A 648 -32.07 25.52 5.56
N LYS A 649 -33.27 25.67 6.11
CA LYS A 649 -34.49 25.24 5.42
C LYS A 649 -34.87 26.21 4.30
N ASP A 650 -35.21 25.65 3.14
CA ASP A 650 -35.82 26.41 2.05
C ASP A 650 -37.16 27.03 2.46
N LYS A 651 -37.33 28.32 2.15
CA LYS A 651 -38.54 29.09 2.37
C LYS A 651 -38.77 30.01 1.18
N THR A 652 -39.76 29.66 0.36
CA THR A 652 -40.21 30.50 -0.74
C THR A 652 -40.85 31.80 -0.24
N PRO A 653 -40.30 32.98 -0.57
CA PRO A 653 -40.91 34.27 -0.26
C PRO A 653 -42.26 34.46 -0.96
N LYS A 654 -43.16 35.22 -0.34
CA LYS A 654 -44.40 35.66 -1.00
C LYS A 654 -44.10 36.80 -2.00
N PHE A 655 -44.94 36.94 -3.01
CA PHE A 655 -44.86 38.08 -3.92
C PHE A 655 -45.02 39.40 -3.16
N GLY A 656 -44.10 40.33 -3.36
CA GLY A 656 -44.04 41.63 -2.68
C GLY A 656 -43.46 41.61 -1.27
N GLU A 657 -43.01 40.46 -0.75
CA GLU A 657 -42.40 40.37 0.58
C GLU A 657 -41.13 41.22 0.69
N GLU A 658 -40.94 41.87 1.84
CA GLU A 658 -39.87 42.85 2.04
C GLU A 658 -38.80 42.40 3.03
N TYR A 659 -37.54 42.48 2.60
CA TYR A 659 -36.34 42.20 3.39
C TYR A 659 -35.49 43.46 3.54
N ASP A 660 -34.60 43.52 4.52
CA ASP A 660 -33.63 44.62 4.59
C ASP A 660 -32.58 44.46 3.51
N PHE A 661 -32.02 43.26 3.42
CA PHE A 661 -30.99 42.90 2.45
C PHE A 661 -31.43 41.67 1.66
N ILE A 662 -31.19 41.71 0.36
CA ILE A 662 -31.33 40.54 -0.53
C ILE A 662 -29.94 40.22 -1.07
N VAL A 663 -29.45 39.02 -0.79
CA VAL A 663 -28.18 38.48 -1.30
C VAL A 663 -28.51 37.47 -2.40
N VAL A 664 -27.95 37.67 -3.58
CA VAL A 664 -28.20 36.84 -4.77
C VAL A 664 -26.99 35.92 -5.02
N GLY A 665 -27.19 34.62 -4.91
CA GLY A 665 -26.17 33.59 -4.97
C GLY A 665 -25.65 33.21 -3.59
N ALA A 666 -25.67 31.92 -3.26
CA ALA A 666 -25.12 31.34 -2.04
C ALA A 666 -23.73 30.73 -2.25
N GLY A 667 -22.96 31.27 -3.20
CA GLY A 667 -21.56 30.93 -3.40
C GLY A 667 -20.66 31.49 -2.29
N SER A 668 -19.32 31.40 -2.49
CA SER A 668 -18.34 31.70 -1.45
C SER A 668 -18.54 33.07 -0.77
N ALA A 669 -18.71 34.15 -1.54
CA ALA A 669 -18.97 35.47 -0.97
C ALA A 669 -20.40 35.62 -0.43
N GLY A 670 -21.40 35.12 -1.14
CA GLY A 670 -22.81 35.31 -0.79
C GLY A 670 -23.21 34.60 0.51
N ALA A 671 -22.70 33.38 0.71
CA ALA A 671 -22.84 32.64 1.97
C ALA A 671 -22.26 33.44 3.15
N THR A 672 -21.04 33.96 2.99
CA THR A 672 -20.37 34.80 3.98
C THR A 672 -21.15 36.08 4.28
N ILE A 673 -21.57 36.83 3.26
CA ILE A 673 -22.31 38.09 3.43
C ILE A 673 -23.64 37.87 4.15
N ALA A 674 -24.43 36.88 3.71
CA ALA A 674 -25.72 36.58 4.32
C ALA A 674 -25.56 36.17 5.80
N SER A 675 -24.57 35.32 6.08
CA SER A 675 -24.19 34.92 7.43
C SER A 675 -23.82 36.14 8.28
N ARG A 676 -22.86 36.97 7.83
CA ARG A 676 -22.40 38.12 8.60
C ARG A 676 -23.47 39.18 8.82
N LEU A 677 -24.29 39.50 7.82
CA LEU A 677 -25.37 40.48 7.96
C LEU A 677 -26.43 40.01 8.96
N SER A 678 -26.76 38.72 8.97
CA SER A 678 -27.76 38.14 9.88
C SER A 678 -27.34 38.11 11.36
N GLU A 679 -26.05 38.34 11.68
CA GLU A 679 -25.58 38.53 13.06
C GLU A 679 -26.28 39.72 13.75
N THR A 680 -26.78 40.69 12.97
CA THR A 680 -27.56 41.82 13.50
C THR A 680 -29.02 41.40 13.69
N LYS A 681 -29.45 41.14 14.93
CA LYS A 681 -30.78 40.57 15.24
C LYS A 681 -31.99 41.29 14.59
N ASN A 682 -31.91 42.60 14.36
CA ASN A 682 -33.00 43.41 13.84
C ASN A 682 -33.02 43.58 12.31
N VAL A 683 -32.18 42.86 11.55
CA VAL A 683 -32.21 42.90 10.07
C VAL A 683 -32.75 41.60 9.50
N LYS A 684 -33.61 41.69 8.49
CA LYS A 684 -34.10 40.54 7.71
C LYS A 684 -33.25 40.37 6.45
N VAL A 685 -32.59 39.22 6.31
CA VAL A 685 -31.74 38.89 5.15
C VAL A 685 -32.41 37.78 4.35
N LEU A 686 -32.63 38.00 3.05
CA LEU A 686 -33.01 36.94 2.11
C LEU A 686 -31.80 36.53 1.29
N LEU A 687 -31.43 35.26 1.34
CA LEU A 687 -30.44 34.62 0.48
C LEU A 687 -31.18 33.82 -0.60
N ILE A 688 -30.84 34.04 -1.87
CA ILE A 688 -31.47 33.36 -3.02
C ILE A 688 -30.41 32.55 -3.77
N GLU A 689 -30.63 31.25 -3.95
CA GLU A 689 -29.73 30.34 -4.67
C GLU A 689 -30.47 29.57 -5.76
N ALA A 690 -29.85 29.42 -6.92
CA ALA A 690 -30.41 28.68 -8.05
C ALA A 690 -30.28 27.16 -7.89
N GLY A 691 -29.26 26.71 -7.16
CA GLY A 691 -29.00 25.32 -6.79
C GLY A 691 -29.81 24.82 -5.59
N GLY A 692 -29.59 23.54 -5.29
CA GLY A 692 -30.14 22.84 -4.14
C GLY A 692 -29.15 22.67 -2.99
N TYR A 693 -29.45 21.75 -2.08
CA TYR A 693 -28.59 21.40 -0.96
C TYR A 693 -27.25 20.80 -1.41
N GLU A 694 -26.19 21.14 -0.67
CA GLU A 694 -24.97 20.34 -0.61
C GLU A 694 -25.30 18.99 0.05
N ASN A 695 -24.56 17.93 -0.27
CA ASN A 695 -24.68 16.65 0.41
C ASN A 695 -23.31 16.02 0.64
N LEU A 696 -23.25 15.04 1.55
CA LEU A 696 -21.99 14.45 2.01
C LEU A 696 -21.16 13.78 0.89
N ILE A 697 -21.79 13.32 -0.20
CA ILE A 697 -21.05 12.77 -1.36
C ILE A 697 -20.20 13.87 -1.99
N MET A 698 -20.72 15.10 -2.08
CA MET A 698 -19.97 16.24 -2.63
C MET A 698 -18.74 16.61 -1.79
N ASP A 699 -18.69 16.15 -0.54
CA ASP A 699 -17.60 16.43 0.39
C ASP A 699 -16.45 15.43 0.30
N ILE A 700 -16.56 14.38 -0.51
CA ILE A 700 -15.44 13.47 -0.81
C ILE A 700 -14.43 14.21 -1.70
N PRO A 701 -13.21 14.53 -1.23
CA PRO A 701 -12.31 15.43 -1.97
C PRO A 701 -11.89 14.95 -3.36
N VAL A 702 -11.59 13.66 -3.53
CA VAL A 702 -11.08 13.13 -4.82
C VAL A 702 -12.13 13.15 -5.94
N ILE A 703 -13.42 13.10 -5.61
CA ILE A 703 -14.48 12.93 -6.63
C ILE A 703 -14.87 14.24 -7.33
N VAL A 704 -14.20 15.35 -7.04
CA VAL A 704 -14.50 16.67 -7.62
C VAL A 704 -14.60 16.64 -9.15
N ASN A 705 -13.79 15.80 -9.82
CA ASN A 705 -13.85 15.59 -11.26
C ASN A 705 -15.22 15.04 -11.71
N TYR A 706 -15.84 14.16 -10.92
CA TYR A 706 -17.13 13.56 -11.24
C TYR A 706 -18.32 14.50 -10.97
N LEU A 707 -18.19 15.40 -9.99
CA LEU A 707 -19.24 16.39 -9.68
C LEU A 707 -19.56 17.28 -10.87
N GLN A 708 -18.58 17.51 -11.76
CA GLN A 708 -18.77 18.34 -12.95
C GLN A 708 -19.76 17.74 -13.96
N PHE A 709 -20.04 16.43 -13.91
CA PHE A 709 -21.02 15.77 -14.78
C PHE A 709 -22.47 16.06 -14.41
N SER A 710 -22.77 16.47 -13.18
CA SER A 710 -24.15 16.69 -12.76
C SER A 710 -24.72 18.00 -13.30
N ASN A 711 -25.94 17.93 -13.87
CA ASN A 711 -26.67 19.13 -14.31
C ASN A 711 -27.28 19.91 -13.14
N ASP A 712 -27.41 19.28 -11.97
CA ASP A 712 -28.06 19.87 -10.81
C ASP A 712 -27.09 20.72 -9.99
N ILE A 713 -25.81 20.37 -9.99
CA ILE A 713 -24.77 21.05 -9.19
C ILE A 713 -23.79 21.87 -10.04
N ASN A 714 -23.76 21.69 -11.36
CA ASN A 714 -22.88 22.43 -12.26
C ASN A 714 -23.69 23.21 -13.30
N TRP A 715 -23.35 24.49 -13.51
CA TRP A 715 -23.90 25.30 -14.59
C TRP A 715 -23.48 24.83 -15.98
N LYS A 716 -22.31 24.18 -16.10
CA LYS A 716 -21.73 23.67 -17.35
C LYS A 716 -21.61 24.75 -18.42
N TYR A 717 -21.00 25.89 -18.09
CA TYR A 717 -20.74 26.90 -19.10
C TYR A 717 -19.70 26.40 -20.10
N GLN A 718 -19.68 27.02 -21.27
CA GLN A 718 -18.68 26.79 -22.30
C GLN A 718 -18.34 28.12 -22.96
N THR A 719 -17.11 28.24 -23.45
CA THR A 719 -16.72 29.39 -24.26
C THR A 719 -17.42 29.37 -25.62
N GLU A 720 -17.42 30.49 -26.32
CA GLU A 720 -17.57 30.49 -27.77
C GLU A 720 -16.38 29.71 -28.40
N PRO A 721 -16.58 29.10 -29.58
CA PRO A 721 -15.50 28.43 -30.32
C PRO A 721 -14.34 29.40 -30.61
N SER A 722 -13.10 28.91 -30.55
CA SER A 722 -11.91 29.71 -30.86
C SER A 722 -10.86 28.94 -31.67
N GLU A 723 -10.16 29.68 -32.54
CA GLU A 723 -8.96 29.18 -33.24
C GLU A 723 -7.67 29.48 -32.45
N SER A 724 -7.72 30.33 -31.42
CA SER A 724 -6.53 30.76 -30.67
C SER A 724 -6.28 29.96 -29.39
N TYR A 725 -7.25 29.17 -28.91
CA TYR A 725 -7.14 28.38 -27.68
C TYR A 725 -8.13 27.20 -27.70
N CYS A 726 -7.92 26.20 -26.83
CA CYS A 726 -8.76 24.99 -26.72
C CYS A 726 -8.99 24.25 -28.05
N ARG A 727 -8.05 24.34 -29.01
CA ARG A 727 -8.21 23.79 -30.37
C ARG A 727 -8.39 22.26 -30.38
N GLY A 728 -7.77 21.56 -29.42
CA GLY A 728 -7.86 20.12 -29.25
C GLY A 728 -9.09 19.66 -28.47
N LEU A 729 -9.94 20.58 -28.01
CA LEU A 729 -11.17 20.27 -27.28
C LEU A 729 -12.39 20.18 -28.22
N ARG A 730 -13.45 19.51 -27.77
CA ARG A 730 -14.69 19.31 -28.53
C ARG A 730 -15.28 20.65 -28.95
N ASP A 731 -15.64 20.75 -30.22
CA ASP A 731 -16.17 21.95 -30.87
C ASP A 731 -15.29 23.21 -30.71
N ARG A 732 -13.99 23.04 -30.37
CA ARG A 732 -13.04 24.12 -30.07
C ARG A 732 -13.51 25.05 -28.94
N LYS A 733 -14.18 24.49 -27.94
CA LYS A 733 -14.69 25.21 -26.77
C LYS A 733 -14.02 24.71 -25.49
N CYS A 734 -13.73 25.62 -24.57
CA CYS A 734 -13.33 25.24 -23.22
C CYS A 734 -14.58 24.98 -22.37
N ASN A 735 -14.57 23.89 -21.60
CA ASN A 735 -15.59 23.63 -20.60
C ASN A 735 -15.32 24.48 -19.36
N TRP A 736 -16.34 25.23 -18.92
CA TRP A 736 -16.28 26.11 -17.76
C TRP A 736 -17.25 25.63 -16.66
N PRO A 737 -16.81 24.70 -15.79
CA PRO A 737 -17.60 24.29 -14.65
C PRO A 737 -17.79 25.44 -13.66
N ARG A 738 -18.97 25.50 -13.05
CA ARG A 738 -19.30 26.44 -11.98
C ARG A 738 -20.37 25.83 -11.08
N GLY A 739 -20.14 25.85 -9.78
CA GLY A 739 -21.08 25.32 -8.79
C GLY A 739 -22.42 26.05 -8.80
N LYS A 740 -23.50 25.26 -8.83
CA LYS A 740 -24.93 25.61 -8.77
C LYS A 740 -25.55 24.82 -7.61
N VAL A 741 -25.16 25.17 -6.39
CA VAL A 741 -25.48 24.45 -5.14
C VAL A 741 -25.27 25.42 -3.97
N MET A 742 -25.86 25.16 -2.82
CA MET A 742 -25.53 25.89 -1.59
C MET A 742 -24.03 25.81 -1.31
N GLY A 743 -23.34 26.94 -1.14
CA GLY A 743 -21.88 27.03 -1.10
C GLY A 743 -21.23 27.35 -2.46
N GLY A 744 -22.00 27.22 -3.54
CA GLY A 744 -21.58 27.51 -4.91
C GLY A 744 -20.36 26.71 -5.32
N SER A 745 -19.34 27.38 -5.85
CA SER A 745 -18.13 26.68 -6.32
C SER A 745 -17.20 26.22 -5.20
N SER A 746 -17.42 26.59 -3.93
CA SER A 746 -16.65 25.98 -2.83
C SER A 746 -16.98 24.49 -2.64
N VAL A 747 -18.13 24.04 -3.16
CA VAL A 747 -18.57 22.63 -3.19
C VAL A 747 -17.97 21.86 -4.38
N LEU A 748 -17.57 22.57 -5.43
CA LEU A 748 -17.12 22.00 -6.70
C LEU A 748 -15.63 22.29 -6.99
N ASN A 749 -14.93 23.05 -6.15
CA ASN A 749 -13.52 23.38 -6.35
C ASN A 749 -12.57 22.28 -5.82
N TYR A 750 -11.27 22.49 -6.03
CA TYR A 750 -10.20 21.61 -5.55
C TYR A 750 -9.70 21.99 -4.15
N MET A 751 -10.49 22.75 -3.36
CA MET A 751 -10.24 23.11 -1.95
C MET A 751 -8.96 23.88 -1.63
N ILE A 752 -8.05 24.09 -2.58
CA ILE A 752 -6.76 24.77 -2.35
C ILE A 752 -7.02 26.16 -1.76
N ALA A 753 -6.39 26.40 -0.61
CA ALA A 753 -6.55 27.58 0.20
C ALA A 753 -5.31 28.46 0.07
N THR A 754 -5.43 29.51 -0.75
CA THR A 754 -4.38 30.52 -0.93
C THR A 754 -4.94 31.91 -0.69
N ARG A 755 -4.21 32.79 -0.02
CA ARG A 755 -4.59 34.19 0.18
C ARG A 755 -4.31 35.06 -1.04
N GLY A 756 -3.40 34.65 -1.93
CA GLY A 756 -2.82 35.53 -2.93
C GLY A 756 -1.54 36.19 -2.42
N ASN A 757 -0.81 36.89 -3.29
CA ASN A 757 0.38 37.63 -2.89
C ASN A 757 -0.01 39.02 -2.34
N PRO A 758 0.67 39.54 -1.30
CA PRO A 758 0.42 40.90 -0.80
C PRO A 758 0.41 41.98 -1.88
N LEU A 759 1.32 41.89 -2.85
CA LEU A 759 1.44 42.87 -3.94
C LEU A 759 0.21 42.91 -4.86
N ASP A 760 -0.61 41.85 -4.91
CA ASP A 760 -1.85 41.87 -5.70
C ASP A 760 -2.83 42.92 -5.15
N TYR A 761 -2.98 42.95 -3.83
CA TYR A 761 -3.87 43.84 -3.11
C TYR A 761 -3.35 45.26 -3.05
N ASP A 762 -2.03 45.42 -2.86
CA ASP A 762 -1.39 46.72 -2.89
C ASP A 762 -1.54 47.36 -4.28
N LYS A 763 -1.41 46.59 -5.36
CA LYS A 763 -1.73 47.06 -6.72
C LYS A 763 -3.19 47.49 -6.87
N TRP A 764 -4.15 46.79 -6.26
CA TRP A 764 -5.55 47.23 -6.28
C TRP A 764 -5.69 48.61 -5.63
N ALA A 765 -5.01 48.85 -4.51
CA ALA A 765 -4.99 50.15 -3.85
C ALA A 765 -4.25 51.23 -4.68
N GLU A 766 -3.13 50.88 -5.34
CA GLU A 766 -2.40 51.77 -6.26
C GLU A 766 -3.24 52.18 -7.47
N MET A 767 -4.17 51.33 -7.93
CA MET A 767 -5.19 51.67 -8.92
C MET A 767 -6.26 52.65 -8.38
N GLY A 768 -6.10 53.17 -7.17
CA GLY A 768 -6.99 54.13 -6.50
C GLY A 768 -8.14 53.48 -5.70
N ASN A 769 -8.12 52.15 -5.50
CA ASN A 769 -9.14 51.48 -4.70
C ASN A 769 -8.79 51.54 -3.20
N GLU A 770 -8.98 52.70 -2.60
CA GLU A 770 -8.75 52.92 -1.17
C GLU A 770 -9.44 51.86 -0.30
N GLY A 771 -8.75 51.37 0.73
CA GLY A 771 -9.26 50.33 1.61
C GLY A 771 -8.87 48.91 1.22
N TRP A 772 -8.22 48.70 0.08
CA TRP A 772 -7.95 47.36 -0.48
C TRP A 772 -6.48 46.95 -0.50
N SER A 773 -5.59 47.69 0.17
CA SER A 773 -4.19 47.26 0.36
C SER A 773 -4.11 45.97 1.17
N TYR A 774 -3.00 45.23 1.07
CA TYR A 774 -2.86 43.96 1.80
C TYR A 774 -3.01 44.17 3.31
N ALA A 775 -2.39 45.21 3.86
CA ALA A 775 -2.51 45.55 5.28
C ALA A 775 -3.96 45.75 5.74
N GLU A 776 -4.83 46.29 4.88
CA GLU A 776 -6.24 46.55 5.20
C GLU A 776 -7.14 45.31 5.02
N VAL A 777 -6.76 44.39 4.12
CA VAL A 777 -7.50 43.15 3.88
C VAL A 777 -7.02 41.98 4.74
N PHE A 778 -5.77 42.00 5.22
CA PHE A 778 -5.15 40.94 6.02
C PHE A 778 -5.98 40.54 7.24
N LYS A 779 -6.53 41.52 7.96
CA LYS A 779 -7.42 41.27 9.11
C LYS A 779 -8.66 40.44 8.74
N TYR A 780 -9.13 40.49 7.49
CA TYR A 780 -10.27 39.70 7.02
C TYR A 780 -9.86 38.28 6.63
N PHE A 781 -8.63 38.08 6.15
CA PHE A 781 -8.05 36.72 6.04
C PHE A 781 -7.90 36.07 7.42
N GLN A 782 -7.40 36.79 8.42
CA GLN A 782 -7.37 36.28 9.79
C GLN A 782 -8.79 36.03 10.32
N LYS A 783 -9.75 36.92 10.07
CA LYS A 783 -11.14 36.77 10.54
C LYS A 783 -11.84 35.53 9.96
N LEU A 784 -11.55 35.14 8.72
CA LEU A 784 -12.16 33.96 8.10
C LEU A 784 -11.46 32.66 8.47
N GLU A 785 -10.17 32.70 8.81
CA GLU A 785 -9.32 31.52 8.93
C GLU A 785 -9.37 30.85 10.30
N SER A 786 -9.42 29.52 10.28
CA SER A 786 -9.14 28.64 11.41
C SER A 786 -8.10 27.60 10.97
N MET A 787 -6.83 27.93 11.18
CA MET A 787 -5.69 27.10 10.83
C MET A 787 -5.64 25.83 11.68
N GLN A 788 -5.56 24.68 11.03
CA GLN A 788 -5.50 23.36 11.66
C GLN A 788 -4.15 22.67 11.49
N ILE A 789 -3.23 23.24 10.70
CA ILE A 789 -1.89 22.71 10.46
C ILE A 789 -1.01 22.93 11.69
N PRO A 790 -0.59 21.88 12.42
CA PRO A 790 0.08 22.02 13.71
C PRO A 790 1.26 23.00 13.72
N GLU A 791 2.15 22.90 12.73
CA GLU A 791 3.35 23.74 12.62
C GLU A 791 3.08 25.21 12.24
N LEU A 792 1.90 25.53 11.71
CA LEU A 792 1.50 26.89 11.35
C LEU A 792 0.60 27.55 12.40
N ARG A 793 -0.01 26.75 13.29
CA ARG A 793 -0.94 27.24 14.33
C ARG A 793 -0.29 28.16 15.35
N ASP A 794 1.01 27.95 15.62
CA ASP A 794 1.74 28.70 16.63
C ASP A 794 2.22 30.08 16.11
N ASP A 795 2.15 30.33 14.80
CA ASP A 795 2.42 31.67 14.24
C ASP A 795 1.15 32.55 14.29
N GLU A 796 0.79 32.98 15.50
CA GLU A 796 -0.36 33.85 15.77
C GLU A 796 -0.30 35.21 15.03
N LYS A 797 0.88 35.59 14.50
CA LYS A 797 1.00 36.82 13.70
C LYS A 797 0.48 36.61 12.28
N MET A 798 0.69 35.42 11.72
CA MET A 798 0.31 35.09 10.34
C MET A 798 -1.04 34.37 10.26
N HIS A 799 -1.40 33.57 11.27
CA HIS A 799 -2.58 32.72 11.23
C HIS A 799 -3.52 32.93 12.41
N ASN A 800 -4.79 32.66 12.16
CA ASN A 800 -5.82 32.62 13.20
C ASN A 800 -6.42 31.21 13.29
N VAL A 801 -6.92 30.84 14.48
CA VAL A 801 -7.46 29.50 14.76
C VAL A 801 -8.98 29.50 15.02
N ASP A 802 -9.61 30.67 15.07
CA ASP A 802 -11.01 30.84 15.50
C ASP A 802 -12.00 31.23 14.40
N GLY A 803 -11.55 31.32 13.14
CA GLY A 803 -12.41 31.65 12.01
C GLY A 803 -13.37 30.53 11.57
N PRO A 804 -14.37 30.86 10.74
CA PRO A 804 -15.33 29.92 10.20
C PRO A 804 -14.76 28.91 9.20
N MET A 805 -13.67 29.21 8.49
CA MET A 805 -13.09 28.34 7.47
C MET A 805 -11.91 27.55 8.03
N ARG A 806 -12.06 26.21 8.07
CA ARG A 806 -11.00 25.30 8.49
C ARG A 806 -9.99 25.09 7.37
N ILE A 807 -8.71 25.29 7.65
CA ILE A 807 -7.61 25.08 6.69
C ILE A 807 -6.66 24.03 7.27
N SER A 808 -6.44 22.93 6.55
CA SER A 808 -5.54 21.84 6.94
C SER A 808 -4.76 21.32 5.73
N TYR A 809 -3.75 20.48 5.95
CA TYR A 809 -3.30 19.57 4.90
C TYR A 809 -4.35 18.45 4.68
N PRO A 810 -4.49 17.91 3.46
CA PRO A 810 -5.10 16.61 3.27
C PRO A 810 -4.41 15.56 4.17
N PRO A 811 -5.15 14.64 4.82
CA PRO A 811 -4.55 13.63 5.70
C PRO A 811 -3.61 12.63 5.03
N TYR A 812 -3.57 12.58 3.70
CA TYR A 812 -2.79 11.63 2.93
C TYR A 812 -1.99 12.35 1.82
N HIS A 813 -0.76 11.88 1.60
CA HIS A 813 0.11 12.30 0.50
C HIS A 813 0.74 11.07 -0.16
N THR A 814 0.86 11.09 -1.48
CA THR A 814 1.57 10.08 -2.25
C THR A 814 3.09 10.21 -2.08
N PRO A 815 3.86 9.13 -2.30
CA PRO A 815 5.32 9.20 -2.40
C PRO A 815 5.81 10.16 -3.49
N LEU A 816 4.99 10.43 -4.50
CA LEU A 816 5.28 11.38 -5.57
C LEU A 816 5.19 12.83 -5.06
N ALA A 817 4.18 13.17 -4.26
CA ALA A 817 4.06 14.48 -3.65
C ALA A 817 5.24 14.80 -2.72
N GLU A 818 5.66 13.84 -1.90
CA GLU A 818 6.88 14.01 -1.09
C GLU A 818 8.12 14.26 -1.95
N SER A 819 8.21 13.58 -3.08
CA SER A 819 9.35 13.67 -3.99
C SER A 819 9.35 14.97 -4.78
N PHE A 820 8.17 15.54 -5.05
CA PHE A 820 8.01 16.89 -5.60
C PHE A 820 8.52 17.96 -4.63
N ILE A 821 8.23 17.86 -3.33
CA ILE A 821 8.79 18.79 -2.33
C ILE A 821 10.32 18.65 -2.26
N LYS A 822 10.84 17.42 -2.28
CA LYS A 822 12.29 17.15 -2.32
C LYS A 822 12.93 17.68 -3.61
N ALA A 823 12.22 17.61 -4.74
CA ALA A 823 12.69 18.16 -6.03
C ALA A 823 12.91 19.67 -5.94
N GLY A 824 12.00 20.40 -5.27
CA GLY A 824 12.18 21.83 -4.98
C GLY A 824 13.48 22.12 -4.24
N LEU A 825 13.79 21.36 -3.19
CA LEU A 825 15.03 21.49 -2.43
C LEU A 825 16.27 21.19 -3.29
N GLU A 826 16.23 20.16 -4.15
CA GLU A 826 17.30 19.84 -5.09
C GLU A 826 17.54 20.95 -6.11
N MET A 827 16.49 21.65 -6.51
CA MET A 827 16.53 22.79 -7.42
C MET A 827 16.89 24.12 -6.72
N GLY A 828 17.12 24.11 -5.41
CA GLY A 828 17.53 25.27 -4.62
C GLY A 828 16.37 26.11 -4.06
N TYR A 829 15.13 25.63 -4.14
CA TYR A 829 13.95 26.29 -3.56
C TYR A 829 13.67 25.82 -2.14
N PRO A 830 13.29 26.72 -1.22
CA PRO A 830 12.87 26.33 0.13
C PRO A 830 11.46 25.72 0.14
N THR A 831 11.15 24.97 1.20
CA THR A 831 9.76 24.70 1.59
C THR A 831 9.18 25.93 2.28
N ILE A 832 7.99 26.37 1.89
CA ILE A 832 7.39 27.63 2.37
C ILE A 832 5.97 27.48 2.88
N ASP A 833 5.54 28.39 3.74
CA ASP A 833 4.14 28.75 3.90
C ASP A 833 3.81 29.93 2.98
N TYR A 834 3.20 29.61 1.84
CA TYR A 834 2.80 30.58 0.82
C TYR A 834 1.64 31.49 1.23
N ASN A 835 1.01 31.26 2.41
CA ASN A 835 0.00 32.15 2.98
C ASN A 835 0.58 33.13 4.02
N ALA A 836 1.88 33.02 4.34
CA ALA A 836 2.66 33.98 5.12
C ALA A 836 3.50 34.89 4.20
N ASN A 837 4.51 35.56 4.76
CA ASN A 837 5.40 36.47 4.02
C ASN A 837 6.48 35.76 3.18
N GLN A 838 6.17 34.61 2.59
CA GLN A 838 7.10 33.81 1.78
C GLN A 838 6.55 33.66 0.37
N ASN A 839 7.31 34.14 -0.64
CA ASN A 839 6.77 34.33 -1.98
C ASN A 839 7.14 33.22 -2.98
N VAL A 840 8.33 32.64 -2.87
CA VAL A 840 8.86 31.67 -3.84
C VAL A 840 9.36 30.43 -3.11
N GLY A 841 8.88 29.26 -3.52
CA GLY A 841 9.17 27.99 -2.86
C GLY A 841 8.11 26.92 -3.11
N PHE A 842 8.32 25.74 -2.52
CA PHE A 842 7.50 24.54 -2.66
C PHE A 842 6.70 24.30 -1.36
N SER A 843 5.51 23.73 -1.47
CA SER A 843 4.71 23.37 -0.30
C SER A 843 3.70 22.27 -0.63
N TYR A 844 3.29 21.49 0.36
CA TYR A 844 2.03 20.76 0.26
C TYR A 844 0.86 21.74 0.16
N ILE A 845 -0.24 21.32 -0.46
CA ILE A 845 -1.42 22.18 -0.54
C ILE A 845 -2.07 22.33 0.84
N GLN A 846 -2.23 23.56 1.29
CA GLN A 846 -3.20 23.89 2.34
C GLN A 846 -4.59 23.89 1.71
N ALA A 847 -5.56 23.22 2.32
CA ALA A 847 -6.88 23.01 1.75
C ALA A 847 -7.99 23.33 2.76
N THR A 848 -9.15 23.78 2.26
CA THR A 848 -10.38 23.91 3.07
C THR A 848 -10.99 22.53 3.35
N ILE A 849 -10.39 21.79 4.28
CA ILE A 849 -10.73 20.42 4.67
C ILE A 849 -10.90 20.35 6.20
N MET A 850 -11.78 19.47 6.65
CA MET A 850 -11.90 19.08 8.05
C MET A 850 -12.14 17.58 8.13
N ASN A 851 -11.35 16.86 8.95
CA ASN A 851 -11.45 15.41 9.11
C ASN A 851 -11.51 14.66 7.78
N GLY A 852 -10.63 14.99 6.82
CA GLY A 852 -10.53 14.30 5.53
C GLY A 852 -11.65 14.60 4.53
N THR A 853 -12.64 15.44 4.88
CA THR A 853 -13.71 15.86 3.96
C THR A 853 -13.61 17.34 3.62
N ARG A 854 -14.17 17.71 2.47
CA ARG A 854 -14.33 19.11 2.07
C ARG A 854 -15.00 19.94 3.16
N PHE A 855 -14.56 21.18 3.30
CA PHE A 855 -15.17 22.16 4.18
C PHE A 855 -15.58 23.41 3.40
N SER A 856 -16.80 23.39 2.84
CA SER A 856 -17.31 24.45 1.97
C SER A 856 -17.75 25.70 2.74
N THR A 857 -18.09 26.77 2.01
CA THR A 857 -18.66 27.97 2.67
C THR A 857 -20.09 27.75 3.17
N ASN A 858 -20.80 26.75 2.68
CA ASN A 858 -22.10 26.37 3.25
C ASN A 858 -21.92 25.80 4.66
N MET A 859 -20.92 24.93 4.85
CA MET A 859 -20.50 24.43 6.15
C MET A 859 -20.00 25.55 7.08
N GLY A 860 -18.99 26.31 6.64
CA GLY A 860 -18.34 27.32 7.48
C GLY A 860 -19.25 28.50 7.85
N TYR A 861 -20.11 28.94 6.94
CA TYR A 861 -20.89 30.18 7.13
C TYR A 861 -22.39 29.98 7.29
N LEU A 862 -23.02 28.92 6.78
CA LEU A 862 -24.48 28.81 6.72
C LEU A 862 -25.08 27.73 7.62
N GLN A 863 -24.33 26.68 7.97
CA GLN A 863 -24.80 25.68 8.94
C GLN A 863 -24.93 26.26 10.36
N PHE A 864 -23.91 26.92 10.93
CA PHE A 864 -24.01 27.45 12.30
C PHE A 864 -25.13 28.51 12.47
N PRO A 865 -25.38 29.42 11.51
CA PRO A 865 -26.51 30.34 11.56
C PRO A 865 -27.87 29.71 11.31
N ASN A 866 -28.01 28.39 11.06
CA ASN A 866 -29.31 27.77 10.75
C ASN A 866 -30.39 28.00 11.83
N LYS A 867 -29.98 28.33 13.06
CA LYS A 867 -30.86 28.68 14.19
C LYS A 867 -31.33 30.14 14.17
N ARG A 868 -30.77 31.01 13.33
CA ARG A 868 -31.10 32.44 13.25
C ARG A 868 -32.42 32.66 12.51
N GLN A 869 -33.41 33.20 13.22
CA GLN A 869 -34.77 33.42 12.70
C GLN A 869 -34.88 34.58 11.69
N ASN A 870 -33.82 35.34 11.48
CA ASN A 870 -33.78 36.54 10.63
C ASN A 870 -33.01 36.33 9.31
N LEU A 871 -32.48 35.12 9.05
CA LEU A 871 -31.92 34.70 7.78
C LEU A 871 -32.91 33.77 7.07
N PHE A 872 -33.34 34.17 5.89
CA PHE A 872 -34.28 33.43 5.04
C PHE A 872 -33.56 32.91 3.81
N LEU A 873 -33.76 31.65 3.46
CA LEU A 873 -33.16 31.02 2.29
C LEU A 873 -34.25 30.65 1.28
N SER A 874 -34.06 31.00 0.01
CA SER A 874 -34.85 30.47 -1.10
C SER A 874 -33.94 29.76 -2.09
N MET A 875 -34.01 28.43 -2.11
CA MET A 875 -33.28 27.58 -3.06
C MET A 875 -34.09 27.31 -4.33
N PHE A 876 -33.43 26.72 -5.34
CA PHE A 876 -34.00 26.45 -6.66
C PHE A 876 -34.65 27.70 -7.29
N SER A 877 -34.07 28.86 -6.97
CA SER A 877 -34.55 30.19 -7.33
C SER A 877 -33.53 30.89 -8.22
N HIS A 878 -33.83 30.98 -9.52
CA HIS A 878 -32.97 31.67 -10.47
C HIS A 878 -33.34 33.15 -10.52
N VAL A 879 -32.45 34.05 -10.10
CA VAL A 879 -32.68 35.50 -10.20
C VAL A 879 -32.57 35.95 -11.65
N ASN A 880 -33.64 36.53 -12.17
CA ASN A 880 -33.73 36.97 -13.57
C ASN A 880 -33.12 38.36 -13.75
N LYS A 881 -33.48 39.30 -12.85
CA LYS A 881 -33.04 40.70 -12.88
C LYS A 881 -33.26 41.41 -11.56
N VAL A 882 -32.55 42.53 -11.38
CA VAL A 882 -32.79 43.52 -10.34
C VAL A 882 -33.91 44.46 -10.78
N LEU A 883 -34.82 44.76 -9.86
CA LEU A 883 -35.88 45.73 -10.08
C LEU A 883 -35.34 47.13 -9.78
N ILE A 884 -35.33 48.03 -10.76
CA ILE A 884 -34.75 49.38 -10.62
C ILE A 884 -35.80 50.43 -10.94
N ASP A 885 -35.91 51.44 -10.09
CA ASP A 885 -36.68 52.65 -10.39
C ASP A 885 -35.89 53.52 -11.37
N SER A 886 -36.40 53.68 -12.59
CA SER A 886 -35.70 54.35 -13.69
C SER A 886 -35.44 55.84 -13.44
N LYS A 887 -36.24 56.50 -12.57
CA LYS A 887 -36.14 57.93 -12.27
C LYS A 887 -35.14 58.20 -11.15
N THR A 888 -35.24 57.45 -10.05
CA THR A 888 -34.40 57.63 -8.86
C THR A 888 -33.11 56.84 -8.91
N LYS A 889 -32.97 55.94 -9.90
CA LYS A 889 -31.84 55.00 -10.06
C LYS A 889 -31.60 54.19 -8.78
N ARG A 890 -32.67 53.73 -8.13
CA ARG A 890 -32.61 52.93 -6.91
C ARG A 890 -33.02 51.48 -7.19
N ALA A 891 -32.23 50.52 -6.70
CA ALA A 891 -32.64 49.12 -6.66
C ALA A 891 -33.76 48.93 -5.62
N LEU A 892 -34.88 48.37 -6.05
CA LEU A 892 -36.07 48.14 -5.25
C LEU A 892 -36.16 46.70 -4.72
N GLY A 893 -35.43 45.77 -5.33
CA GLY A 893 -35.51 44.34 -5.03
C GLY A 893 -35.12 43.50 -6.25
N VAL A 894 -35.59 42.25 -6.32
CA VAL A 894 -35.27 41.32 -7.41
C VAL A 894 -36.50 40.58 -7.91
N GLU A 895 -36.44 40.18 -9.17
CA GLU A 895 -37.35 39.23 -9.80
C GLU A 895 -36.61 37.90 -10.01
N PHE A 896 -37.22 36.79 -9.59
CA PHE A 896 -36.63 35.45 -9.74
C PHE A 896 -37.69 34.42 -10.11
N THR A 897 -37.25 33.34 -10.74
CA THR A 897 -38.07 32.19 -11.13
C THR A 897 -37.84 31.03 -10.17
N LYS A 898 -38.92 30.48 -9.60
CA LYS A 898 -38.90 29.24 -8.81
C LYS A 898 -40.09 28.38 -9.20
N SER A 899 -39.87 27.09 -9.48
CA SER A 899 -40.91 26.15 -9.92
C SER A 899 -41.79 26.72 -11.05
N ASN A 900 -41.16 27.32 -12.07
CA ASN A 900 -41.79 28.01 -13.20
C ASN A 900 -42.73 29.18 -12.83
N ARG A 901 -42.62 29.74 -11.61
CA ARG A 901 -43.34 30.93 -11.18
C ARG A 901 -42.37 32.09 -11.02
N THR A 902 -42.73 33.24 -11.58
CA THR A 902 -42.00 34.49 -11.38
C THR A 902 -42.44 35.14 -10.08
N ILE A 903 -41.50 35.41 -9.18
CA ILE A 903 -41.71 36.03 -7.88
C ILE A 903 -40.89 37.33 -7.82
N ARG A 904 -41.50 38.40 -7.31
CA ARG A 904 -40.83 39.67 -7.03
C ARG A 904 -40.81 39.91 -5.54
N VAL A 905 -39.65 40.29 -5.01
CA VAL A 905 -39.43 40.65 -3.60
C VAL A 905 -38.75 42.00 -3.51
N ARG A 906 -38.91 42.71 -2.39
CA ARG A 906 -38.38 44.07 -2.21
C ARG A 906 -37.25 44.11 -1.18
N ALA A 907 -36.28 44.98 -1.42
CA ALA A 907 -35.20 45.30 -0.50
C ALA A 907 -35.42 46.70 0.08
N ARG A 908 -35.55 46.82 1.41
CA ARG A 908 -35.64 48.12 2.10
C ARG A 908 -34.32 48.88 2.03
N LYS A 909 -33.19 48.16 2.16
CA LYS A 909 -31.86 48.76 2.19
C LYS A 909 -31.14 48.53 0.86
N GLU A 910 -30.63 47.32 0.63
CA GLU A 910 -29.77 47.02 -0.52
C GLU A 910 -30.01 45.61 -1.12
N VAL A 911 -29.78 45.50 -2.42
CA VAL A 911 -29.59 44.22 -3.14
C VAL A 911 -28.08 44.01 -3.34
N ILE A 912 -27.59 42.81 -3.08
CA ILE A 912 -26.17 42.46 -3.16
C ILE A 912 -26.04 41.25 -4.09
N LEU A 913 -25.40 41.44 -5.25
CA LEU A 913 -25.13 40.37 -6.20
C LEU A 913 -23.84 39.65 -5.83
N SER A 914 -23.94 38.35 -5.64
CA SER A 914 -22.83 37.43 -5.38
C SER A 914 -22.98 36.15 -6.21
N ALA A 915 -23.49 36.30 -7.44
CA ALA A 915 -23.77 35.20 -8.36
C ALA A 915 -22.52 34.71 -9.13
N GLY A 916 -21.35 35.30 -8.85
CA GLY A 916 -20.06 34.97 -9.46
C GLY A 916 -19.80 35.73 -10.76
N ALA A 917 -18.57 35.61 -11.27
CA ALA A 917 -18.06 36.34 -12.44
C ALA A 917 -18.73 36.03 -13.79
N ILE A 918 -19.74 35.17 -13.81
CA ILE A 918 -20.51 34.88 -15.03
C ILE A 918 -21.95 35.38 -14.87
N ASN A 919 -22.61 35.02 -13.78
CA ASN A 919 -24.03 35.36 -13.59
C ASN A 919 -24.25 36.77 -13.03
N SER A 920 -23.36 37.33 -12.22
CA SER A 920 -23.48 38.72 -11.76
C SER A 920 -23.51 39.74 -12.91
N PRO A 921 -22.57 39.72 -13.89
CA PRO A 921 -22.66 40.61 -15.05
C PRO A 921 -23.90 40.32 -15.93
N GLN A 922 -24.29 39.05 -16.07
CA GLN A 922 -25.52 38.68 -16.80
C GLN A 922 -26.77 39.32 -16.17
N ILE A 923 -26.93 39.20 -14.84
CA ILE A 923 -28.07 39.77 -14.11
C ILE A 923 -28.07 41.29 -14.24
N LEU A 924 -26.91 41.95 -14.14
CA LEU A 924 -26.82 43.40 -14.34
C LEU A 924 -27.27 43.81 -15.75
N MET A 925 -26.78 43.14 -16.80
CA MET A 925 -27.16 43.45 -18.18
C MET A 925 -28.65 43.23 -18.41
N LEU A 926 -29.22 42.13 -17.91
CA LEU A 926 -30.68 41.87 -17.95
C LEU A 926 -31.50 42.91 -17.15
N SER A 927 -30.87 43.62 -16.23
CA SER A 927 -31.46 44.72 -15.46
C SER A 927 -31.31 46.09 -16.15
N GLY A 928 -30.73 46.12 -17.36
CA GLY A 928 -30.45 47.36 -18.10
C GLY A 928 -29.17 48.07 -17.66
N ILE A 929 -28.27 47.41 -16.93
CA ILE A 929 -26.98 47.96 -16.52
C ILE A 929 -25.85 47.24 -17.28
N GLY A 930 -25.17 47.93 -18.18
CA GLY A 930 -24.14 47.33 -19.02
C GLY A 930 -23.85 48.15 -20.27
N PRO A 931 -23.04 47.63 -21.21
CA PRO A 931 -22.59 48.39 -22.37
C PRO A 931 -23.78 48.78 -23.25
N VAL A 932 -23.99 50.10 -23.44
CA VAL A 932 -25.15 50.65 -24.14
C VAL A 932 -25.43 49.97 -25.49
N LYS A 933 -24.41 49.78 -26.32
CA LYS A 933 -24.53 49.15 -27.64
C LYS A 933 -25.05 47.71 -27.55
N HIS A 934 -24.49 46.92 -26.62
CA HIS A 934 -24.89 45.52 -26.44
C HIS A 934 -26.32 45.41 -25.89
N LEU A 935 -26.71 46.29 -24.96
CA LEU A 935 -28.07 46.32 -24.43
C LEU A 935 -29.11 46.69 -25.50
N GLU A 936 -28.79 47.67 -26.34
CA GLU A 936 -29.63 48.06 -27.49
C GLU A 936 -29.76 46.92 -28.51
N GLU A 937 -28.66 46.24 -28.85
CA GLU A 937 -28.66 45.03 -29.71
C GLU A 937 -29.56 43.92 -29.15
N MET A 938 -29.61 43.80 -27.82
CA MET A 938 -30.47 42.83 -27.13
C MET A 938 -31.89 43.35 -26.90
N ASN A 939 -32.27 44.56 -27.37
CA ASN A 939 -33.56 45.21 -27.10
C ASN A 939 -33.89 45.34 -25.59
N ILE A 940 -32.90 45.67 -24.77
CA ILE A 940 -33.05 45.91 -23.33
C ILE A 940 -32.95 47.42 -23.06
N ASN A 941 -33.91 47.95 -22.30
CA ASN A 941 -33.90 49.37 -21.93
C ASN A 941 -32.67 49.71 -21.08
N VAL A 942 -31.86 50.66 -21.55
CA VAL A 942 -30.65 51.09 -20.88
C VAL A 942 -31.00 51.93 -19.65
N VAL A 943 -30.67 51.40 -18.47
CA VAL A 943 -30.76 52.08 -17.19
C VAL A 943 -29.44 52.77 -16.88
N GLN A 944 -28.31 52.12 -17.09
CA GLN A 944 -27.00 52.71 -16.81
C GLN A 944 -25.95 52.09 -17.73
N ASP A 945 -25.21 52.95 -18.44
CA ASP A 945 -24.08 52.52 -19.26
C ASP A 945 -22.86 52.29 -18.37
N LEU A 946 -22.35 51.06 -18.37
CA LEU A 946 -21.17 50.60 -17.63
C LEU A 946 -20.50 49.45 -18.40
N PRO A 947 -19.18 49.24 -18.25
CA PRO A 947 -18.44 48.17 -18.94
C PRO A 947 -18.67 46.79 -18.29
N VAL A 948 -19.92 46.43 -18.01
CA VAL A 948 -20.30 45.15 -17.41
C VAL A 948 -19.97 44.02 -18.39
N GLY A 949 -19.30 42.99 -17.89
CA GLY A 949 -18.87 41.84 -18.66
C GLY A 949 -17.48 41.96 -19.26
N GLU A 950 -16.86 43.14 -19.27
CA GLU A 950 -15.47 43.35 -19.73
C GLU A 950 -14.45 42.91 -18.66
N ASN A 951 -13.16 42.85 -19.01
CA ASN A 951 -12.06 42.51 -18.08
C ASN A 951 -12.17 41.09 -17.49
N LEU A 952 -12.73 40.13 -18.23
CA LEU A 952 -12.75 38.73 -17.81
C LEU A 952 -11.32 38.19 -17.75
N MET A 953 -10.95 37.64 -16.60
CA MET A 953 -9.64 37.03 -16.34
C MET A 953 -9.84 35.63 -15.77
N ASP A 954 -8.87 34.76 -16.03
CA ASP A 954 -8.78 33.41 -15.49
C ASP A 954 -7.34 32.93 -15.52
N HIS A 955 -6.97 32.04 -14.60
CA HIS A 955 -5.69 31.35 -14.66
C HIS A 955 -5.78 30.19 -15.65
N ILE A 956 -4.72 30.05 -16.45
CA ILE A 956 -4.61 29.02 -17.48
C ILE A 956 -3.30 28.27 -17.34
N ALA A 957 -3.29 27.03 -17.81
CA ALA A 957 -2.14 26.15 -17.84
C ALA A 957 -2.10 25.33 -19.13
N TYR A 958 -0.96 24.68 -19.36
CA TYR A 958 -0.85 23.61 -20.35
C TYR A 958 -1.36 22.28 -19.76
N GLY A 959 -2.40 21.70 -20.36
CA GLY A 959 -3.05 20.48 -19.88
C GLY A 959 -2.48 19.17 -20.42
N GLY A 960 -1.47 19.23 -21.29
CA GLY A 960 -0.92 18.05 -21.98
C GLY A 960 0.39 17.49 -21.40
N LEU A 961 0.89 18.03 -20.28
CA LEU A 961 2.17 17.62 -19.70
C LEU A 961 1.99 16.44 -18.75
N ILE A 962 2.33 15.23 -19.20
CA ILE A 962 2.17 13.98 -18.44
C ILE A 962 3.53 13.32 -18.24
N PHE A 963 3.74 12.80 -17.04
CA PHE A 963 4.92 12.03 -16.69
C PHE A 963 4.52 10.61 -16.27
N LEU A 964 5.04 9.61 -16.97
CA LEU A 964 4.83 8.19 -16.67
C LEU A 964 5.79 7.74 -15.58
N VAL A 965 5.34 6.81 -14.74
CA VAL A 965 6.14 6.10 -13.74
C VAL A 965 5.84 4.60 -13.82
N ASP A 966 6.79 3.78 -13.41
CA ASP A 966 6.62 2.31 -13.48
C ASP A 966 6.04 1.73 -12.19
N GLN A 967 6.07 2.50 -11.10
CA GLN A 967 5.61 2.06 -9.79
C GLN A 967 4.15 2.50 -9.55
N PRO A 968 3.34 1.69 -8.84
CA PRO A 968 1.94 1.97 -8.50
C PRO A 968 1.80 3.00 -7.36
N VAL A 969 2.48 4.13 -7.49
CA VAL A 969 2.57 5.19 -6.47
C VAL A 969 1.73 6.43 -6.81
N SER A 970 1.01 6.42 -7.93
CA SER A 970 0.08 7.48 -8.34
C SER A 970 -1.38 7.11 -8.07
N ILE A 971 -2.20 8.11 -7.77
CA ILE A 971 -3.64 7.95 -7.62
C ILE A 971 -4.25 7.59 -8.99
N ALA A 972 -4.90 6.43 -9.05
CA ALA A 972 -5.61 5.95 -10.23
C ALA A 972 -7.04 5.56 -9.88
N THR A 973 -8.02 5.96 -10.70
CA THR A 973 -9.44 5.68 -10.46
C THR A 973 -9.70 4.17 -10.27
N ARG A 974 -9.03 3.32 -11.04
CA ARG A 974 -9.17 1.86 -10.94
C ARG A 974 -8.82 1.33 -9.56
N ASP A 975 -7.81 1.91 -8.91
CA ASP A 975 -7.32 1.46 -7.61
C ASP A 975 -8.24 1.97 -6.49
N LEU A 976 -8.77 3.19 -6.62
CA LEU A 976 -9.75 3.76 -5.70
C LEU A 976 -11.10 3.04 -5.74
N MET A 977 -11.51 2.56 -6.92
CA MET A 977 -12.79 1.88 -7.13
C MET A 977 -12.72 0.37 -6.88
N ASN A 978 -11.52 -0.20 -6.75
CA ASN A 978 -11.37 -1.61 -6.43
C ASN A 978 -11.79 -1.85 -4.97
N PRO A 979 -12.89 -2.57 -4.70
CA PRO A 979 -13.38 -2.79 -3.34
C PRO A 979 -12.44 -3.66 -2.50
N MET A 980 -11.49 -4.36 -3.14
CA MET A 980 -10.48 -5.15 -2.43
C MET A 980 -9.34 -4.29 -1.88
N ASN A 981 -9.23 -3.02 -2.32
CA ASN A 981 -8.30 -2.07 -1.71
C ASN A 981 -8.96 -1.41 -0.48
N PRO A 982 -8.18 -1.10 0.57
CA PRO A 982 -8.72 -0.54 1.82
C PRO A 982 -9.24 0.90 1.68
N TYR A 983 -8.90 1.61 0.60
CA TYR A 983 -9.09 3.07 0.48
C TYR A 983 -10.52 3.53 0.67
N LEU A 984 -11.48 2.88 0.01
CA LEU A 984 -12.88 3.28 0.09
C LEU A 984 -13.40 3.02 1.51
N ASN A 985 -13.06 1.88 2.09
CA ASN A 985 -13.49 1.52 3.43
C ASN A 985 -12.90 2.45 4.50
N ASP A 986 -11.60 2.74 4.42
CA ASP A 986 -10.93 3.69 5.31
C ASP A 986 -11.52 5.08 5.23
N PHE A 987 -11.88 5.54 4.02
CA PHE A 987 -12.59 6.80 3.88
C PHE A 987 -13.97 6.73 4.53
N LEU A 988 -14.78 5.70 4.22
CA LEU A 988 -16.15 5.60 4.74
C LEU A 988 -16.20 5.56 6.27
N ILE A 989 -15.25 4.88 6.92
CA ILE A 989 -15.21 4.69 8.38
C ILE A 989 -14.37 5.76 9.09
N LYS A 990 -13.15 6.02 8.62
CA LYS A 990 -12.14 6.83 9.33
C LYS A 990 -11.88 8.19 8.68
N LYS A 991 -12.36 8.44 7.46
CA LYS A 991 -12.08 9.63 6.65
C LYS A 991 -10.57 9.86 6.41
N VAL A 992 -9.84 8.79 6.15
CA VAL A 992 -8.40 8.84 5.81
C VAL A 992 -8.14 8.24 4.42
N GLY A 993 -6.89 8.35 3.95
CA GLY A 993 -6.44 7.73 2.71
C GLY A 993 -6.62 8.57 1.44
N PRO A 994 -6.37 7.98 0.25
CA PRO A 994 -6.25 8.74 -0.99
C PRO A 994 -7.54 9.42 -1.45
N LEU A 995 -8.72 8.97 -0.97
CA LEU A 995 -10.00 9.64 -1.27
C LEU A 995 -10.08 11.05 -0.65
N THR A 996 -9.25 11.35 0.35
CA THR A 996 -9.16 12.67 1.01
C THR A 996 -8.38 13.71 0.21
N VAL A 997 -7.71 13.30 -0.88
CA VAL A 997 -6.89 14.21 -1.70
C VAL A 997 -7.76 14.99 -2.69
N PRO A 998 -7.72 16.34 -2.69
CA PRO A 998 -8.52 17.18 -3.59
C PRO A 998 -8.28 16.98 -5.09
N GLY A 999 -9.09 16.15 -5.75
CA GLY A 999 -8.93 15.85 -7.18
C GLY A 999 -7.50 15.47 -7.58
N ALA A 1000 -6.81 14.74 -6.69
CA ALA A 1000 -5.40 14.37 -6.79
C ALA A 1000 -4.37 15.54 -6.76
N CYS A 1001 -4.77 16.77 -6.46
CA CYS A 1001 -3.84 17.88 -6.17
C CYS A 1001 -3.23 17.70 -4.78
N GLU A 1002 -1.90 17.74 -4.67
CA GLU A 1002 -1.21 17.38 -3.42
C GLU A 1002 -0.17 18.39 -2.96
N ALA A 1003 0.50 19.05 -3.92
CA ALA A 1003 1.54 20.01 -3.65
C ALA A 1003 1.55 21.11 -4.71
N LEU A 1004 2.23 22.22 -4.43
CA LEU A 1004 2.42 23.31 -5.38
C LEU A 1004 3.80 23.96 -5.19
N ALA A 1005 4.22 24.74 -6.18
CA ALA A 1005 5.34 25.66 -6.05
C ALA A 1005 5.01 27.01 -6.66
N PHE A 1006 5.30 28.10 -5.96
CA PHE A 1006 5.29 29.45 -6.54
C PHE A 1006 6.71 29.81 -6.95
N ILE A 1007 6.91 30.19 -8.22
CA ILE A 1007 8.23 30.53 -8.77
C ILE A 1007 8.15 31.77 -9.67
N ASP A 1008 9.30 32.43 -9.84
CA ASP A 1008 9.51 33.43 -10.90
C ASP A 1008 10.38 32.79 -12.00
N VAL A 1009 9.77 32.49 -13.15
CA VAL A 1009 10.46 31.83 -14.28
C VAL A 1009 11.43 32.75 -15.03
N ASP A 1010 11.37 34.06 -14.80
CA ASP A 1010 12.34 35.02 -15.34
C ASP A 1010 13.52 35.23 -14.38
N ASN A 1011 13.30 35.08 -13.07
CA ASN A 1011 14.32 35.23 -12.04
C ASN A 1011 14.30 34.03 -11.06
N PRO A 1012 14.64 32.81 -11.49
CA PRO A 1012 14.45 31.59 -10.70
C PRO A 1012 15.21 31.59 -9.37
N ASN A 1013 16.31 32.34 -9.25
CA ASN A 1013 17.14 32.43 -8.05
C ASN A 1013 16.68 33.52 -7.05
N LYS A 1014 15.64 34.29 -7.37
CA LYS A 1014 15.17 35.41 -6.54
C LYS A 1014 14.00 34.97 -5.66
N LEU A 1015 14.30 34.55 -4.43
CA LEU A 1015 13.32 33.95 -3.50
C LEU A 1015 12.30 34.95 -2.91
N ASP A 1016 12.58 36.25 -2.98
CA ASP A 1016 11.68 37.33 -2.57
C ASP A 1016 10.88 37.93 -3.74
N ALA A 1017 11.00 37.36 -4.94
CA ALA A 1017 10.32 37.83 -6.15
C ALA A 1017 8.79 37.74 -6.03
N TYR A 1018 8.11 38.47 -6.92
CA TYR A 1018 6.68 38.33 -7.14
C TYR A 1018 6.47 37.17 -8.13
N PRO A 1019 5.98 36.00 -7.69
CA PRO A 1019 5.97 34.80 -8.52
C PRO A 1019 4.99 34.97 -9.70
N ASN A 1020 5.42 34.61 -10.90
CA ASN A 1020 4.62 34.69 -12.13
C ASN A 1020 4.09 33.33 -12.60
N MET A 1021 4.44 32.27 -11.88
CA MET A 1021 4.07 30.89 -12.21
C MET A 1021 3.78 30.10 -10.92
N GLU A 1022 2.70 29.31 -10.95
CA GLU A 1022 2.46 28.23 -10.00
C GLU A 1022 2.66 26.90 -10.72
N LEU A 1023 3.46 25.99 -10.15
CA LEU A 1023 3.54 24.60 -10.57
C LEU A 1023 2.63 23.79 -9.65
N LEU A 1024 1.39 23.56 -10.05
CA LEU A 1024 0.44 22.75 -9.29
C LEU A 1024 0.69 21.27 -9.58
N PHE A 1025 1.20 20.55 -8.59
CA PHE A 1025 1.53 19.13 -8.70
C PHE A 1025 0.33 18.24 -8.37
N THR A 1026 0.09 17.24 -9.23
CA THR A 1026 -0.94 16.22 -9.01
C THR A 1026 -0.33 14.82 -9.06
N GLY A 1027 -0.57 14.01 -8.03
CA GLY A 1027 -0.16 12.60 -7.98
C GLY A 1027 -1.04 11.67 -8.83
N ALA A 1028 -1.74 12.22 -9.82
CA ALA A 1028 -2.48 11.54 -10.87
C ALA A 1028 -2.24 12.30 -12.18
N SER A 1029 -2.77 11.78 -13.29
CA SER A 1029 -2.86 12.53 -14.53
C SER A 1029 -4.17 12.24 -15.24
N ILE A 1030 -4.37 12.87 -16.40
CA ILE A 1030 -5.55 12.60 -17.25
C ILE A 1030 -5.65 11.14 -17.72
N VAL A 1031 -4.55 10.38 -17.74
CA VAL A 1031 -4.58 8.97 -18.17
C VAL A 1031 -4.84 8.00 -17.02
N SER A 1032 -4.78 8.46 -15.76
CA SER A 1032 -5.13 7.67 -14.58
C SER A 1032 -6.54 7.96 -14.02
N ASP A 1033 -7.19 9.04 -14.48
CA ASP A 1033 -8.59 9.39 -14.16
C ASP A 1033 -9.46 9.54 -15.43
N TYR A 1034 -10.40 8.61 -15.60
CA TYR A 1034 -11.34 8.58 -16.72
C TYR A 1034 -12.23 9.84 -16.83
N ALA A 1035 -12.58 10.48 -15.71
CA ALA A 1035 -13.46 11.64 -15.71
C ALA A 1035 -12.85 12.84 -16.43
N LEU A 1036 -11.53 13.03 -16.29
CA LEU A 1036 -10.82 14.21 -16.78
C LEU A 1036 -10.90 14.38 -18.30
N ARG A 1037 -10.93 13.30 -19.08
CA ARG A 1037 -11.16 13.35 -20.53
C ARG A 1037 -12.42 14.17 -20.87
N TYR A 1038 -13.51 13.85 -20.19
CA TYR A 1038 -14.83 14.38 -20.50
C TYR A 1038 -15.07 15.74 -19.86
N THR A 1039 -14.57 15.97 -18.64
CA THR A 1039 -14.74 17.25 -17.96
C THR A 1039 -13.93 18.35 -18.62
N VAL A 1040 -12.68 18.08 -18.99
CA VAL A 1040 -11.87 19.01 -19.79
C VAL A 1040 -12.44 19.15 -21.20
N GLY A 1041 -12.97 18.04 -21.76
CA GLY A 1041 -13.66 18.04 -23.03
C GLY A 1041 -12.75 17.76 -24.22
N TYR A 1042 -11.75 16.88 -24.07
CA TYR A 1042 -10.87 16.49 -25.18
C TYR A 1042 -11.68 15.89 -26.34
N SER A 1043 -11.33 16.31 -27.55
CA SER A 1043 -11.87 15.71 -28.77
C SER A 1043 -11.25 14.33 -29.02
N ASP A 1044 -11.92 13.50 -29.81
CA ASP A 1044 -11.55 12.08 -29.92
C ASP A 1044 -10.22 11.86 -30.65
N GLU A 1045 -9.91 12.65 -31.69
CA GLU A 1045 -8.66 12.48 -32.43
C GLU A 1045 -7.41 12.77 -31.58
N PRO A 1046 -7.27 13.94 -30.93
CA PRO A 1046 -6.11 14.21 -30.08
C PRO A 1046 -6.01 13.24 -28.91
N TRP A 1047 -7.16 12.86 -28.33
CA TRP A 1047 -7.21 11.85 -27.27
C TRP A 1047 -6.66 10.49 -27.73
N ASN A 1048 -7.14 9.99 -28.87
CA ASN A 1048 -6.77 8.66 -29.36
C ASN A 1048 -5.29 8.57 -29.76
N LYS A 1049 -4.71 9.67 -30.25
CA LYS A 1049 -3.29 9.72 -30.64
C LYS A 1049 -2.35 9.78 -29.43
N MET A 1050 -2.65 10.64 -28.45
CA MET A 1050 -1.73 10.94 -27.35
C MET A 1050 -2.04 10.12 -26.10
N PHE A 1051 -3.28 10.14 -25.62
CA PHE A 1051 -3.61 9.67 -24.27
C PHE A 1051 -4.16 8.24 -24.22
N ALA A 1052 -4.91 7.81 -25.22
CA ALA A 1052 -5.51 6.47 -25.25
C ALA A 1052 -4.48 5.31 -25.17
N PRO A 1053 -3.31 5.36 -25.84
CA PRO A 1053 -2.34 4.27 -25.80
C PRO A 1053 -1.71 4.02 -24.42
N ILE A 1054 -1.73 5.03 -23.55
CA ILE A 1054 -1.14 4.99 -22.20
C ILE A 1054 -2.22 5.08 -21.11
N PHE A 1055 -3.50 4.94 -21.48
CA PHE A 1055 -4.61 4.99 -20.54
C PHE A 1055 -4.52 3.85 -19.51
N GLY A 1056 -4.63 4.19 -18.24
CA GLY A 1056 -4.48 3.25 -17.12
C GLY A 1056 -3.04 3.07 -16.63
N ASN A 1057 -2.05 3.72 -17.24
CA ASN A 1057 -0.68 3.73 -16.72
C ASN A 1057 -0.57 4.63 -15.48
N TYR A 1058 0.33 4.24 -14.57
CA TYR A 1058 0.71 5.09 -13.45
C TYR A 1058 1.45 6.33 -13.93
N SER A 1059 1.03 7.48 -13.44
CA SER A 1059 1.49 8.77 -13.95
C SER A 1059 1.16 9.91 -13.01
N TRP A 1060 1.91 11.00 -13.15
CA TRP A 1060 1.66 12.27 -12.48
C TRP A 1060 1.72 13.42 -13.50
N MET A 1061 1.25 14.60 -13.09
CA MET A 1061 1.37 15.81 -13.91
C MET A 1061 1.63 17.05 -13.06
N ILE A 1062 2.08 18.11 -13.72
CA ILE A 1062 2.15 19.46 -13.17
C ILE A 1062 1.35 20.36 -14.11
N PHE A 1063 0.48 21.19 -13.54
CA PHE A 1063 -0.11 22.31 -14.26
C PHE A 1063 0.79 23.55 -14.08
N PRO A 1064 1.53 24.00 -15.11
CA PRO A 1064 2.22 25.29 -15.07
C PRO A 1064 1.19 26.40 -15.27
N MET A 1065 0.70 26.95 -14.17
CA MET A 1065 -0.36 27.95 -14.12
C MET A 1065 0.20 29.37 -14.19
N LEU A 1066 -0.23 30.13 -15.20
CA LEU A 1066 0.11 31.54 -15.35
C LEU A 1066 -0.61 32.39 -14.29
N MET A 1067 0.14 33.12 -13.47
CA MET A 1067 -0.41 33.86 -12.31
C MET A 1067 -0.87 35.29 -12.61
N GLN A 1068 -0.24 35.98 -13.56
CA GLN A 1068 -0.64 37.34 -13.95
C GLN A 1068 -0.98 37.43 -15.44
N PRO A 1069 -2.06 36.79 -15.90
CA PRO A 1069 -2.47 36.84 -17.29
C PRO A 1069 -2.76 38.28 -17.73
N LYS A 1070 -2.25 38.67 -18.89
CA LYS A 1070 -2.50 39.97 -19.54
C LYS A 1070 -3.67 39.92 -20.52
N SER A 1071 -3.96 38.76 -21.08
CA SER A 1071 -5.13 38.53 -21.92
C SER A 1071 -6.43 38.90 -21.18
N ARG A 1072 -7.40 39.48 -21.91
CA ARG A 1072 -8.70 39.90 -21.37
C ARG A 1072 -9.84 39.41 -22.25
N GLY A 1073 -10.76 38.69 -21.63
CA GLY A 1073 -12.00 38.24 -22.25
C GLY A 1073 -13.20 39.13 -21.93
N LYS A 1074 -14.39 38.65 -22.28
CA LYS A 1074 -15.67 39.26 -21.93
C LYS A 1074 -16.85 38.29 -21.85
N ILE A 1075 -17.86 38.68 -21.06
CA ILE A 1075 -19.16 38.03 -20.93
C ILE A 1075 -20.22 38.90 -21.61
N LEU A 1076 -20.96 38.34 -22.56
CA LEU A 1076 -22.05 39.01 -23.25
C LEU A 1076 -23.36 38.25 -23.08
N LEU A 1077 -24.49 38.96 -23.06
CA LEU A 1077 -25.78 38.29 -23.19
C LEU A 1077 -25.88 37.57 -24.54
N ARG A 1078 -26.48 36.37 -24.53
CA ARG A 1078 -26.85 35.65 -25.75
C ARG A 1078 -28.24 36.07 -26.26
N SER A 1079 -29.15 36.33 -25.33
CA SER A 1079 -30.52 36.79 -25.59
C SER A 1079 -31.08 37.46 -24.32
N GLN A 1080 -32.33 37.92 -24.38
CA GLN A 1080 -33.07 38.43 -23.21
C GLN A 1080 -33.54 37.32 -22.26
N GLU A 1081 -33.48 36.06 -22.67
CA GLU A 1081 -33.97 34.94 -21.86
C GLU A 1081 -33.03 34.73 -20.66
N PRO A 1082 -33.51 34.90 -19.41
CA PRO A 1082 -32.62 34.85 -18.24
C PRO A 1082 -31.91 33.50 -18.08
N MET A 1083 -32.56 32.41 -18.50
CA MET A 1083 -32.01 31.05 -18.43
C MET A 1083 -31.03 30.73 -19.56
N ALA A 1084 -30.90 31.58 -20.58
CA ALA A 1084 -29.94 31.37 -21.65
C ALA A 1084 -28.51 31.55 -21.11
N LYS A 1085 -27.61 30.61 -21.43
CA LYS A 1085 -26.20 30.73 -21.07
C LYS A 1085 -25.58 31.91 -21.83
N PRO A 1086 -24.80 32.78 -21.15
CA PRO A 1086 -24.17 33.91 -21.81
C PRO A 1086 -23.15 33.45 -22.85
N ARG A 1087 -22.76 34.37 -23.73
CA ARG A 1087 -21.62 34.20 -24.62
C ARG A 1087 -20.35 34.50 -23.82
N ILE A 1088 -19.42 33.56 -23.81
CA ILE A 1088 -18.18 33.66 -23.04
C ILE A 1088 -17.02 33.70 -24.03
N ILE A 1089 -16.33 34.83 -24.09
CA ILE A 1089 -15.19 35.04 -24.98
C ILE A 1089 -13.97 35.13 -24.07
N ALA A 1090 -13.15 34.07 -24.02
CA ALA A 1090 -12.09 33.96 -23.03
C ALA A 1090 -10.80 34.68 -23.44
N ASN A 1091 -10.50 34.69 -24.75
CA ASN A 1091 -9.30 35.33 -25.32
C ASN A 1091 -7.98 34.83 -24.71
N TYR A 1092 -7.90 33.55 -24.34
CA TYR A 1092 -6.67 33.00 -23.77
C TYR A 1092 -5.50 33.08 -24.76
N TYR A 1093 -4.32 33.43 -24.25
CA TYR A 1093 -3.09 33.58 -25.03
C TYR A 1093 -3.18 34.61 -26.17
N ASP A 1094 -4.03 35.63 -26.02
CA ASP A 1094 -4.10 36.76 -26.96
C ASP A 1094 -2.92 37.72 -26.76
N ASP A 1095 -2.38 37.83 -25.53
CA ASP A 1095 -1.14 38.57 -25.24
C ASP A 1095 0.09 37.65 -25.38
N PRO A 1096 1.13 38.04 -26.15
CA PRO A 1096 2.32 37.20 -26.36
C PRO A 1096 3.14 36.97 -25.09
N GLU A 1097 3.01 37.82 -24.06
CA GLU A 1097 3.70 37.59 -22.79
C GLU A 1097 3.13 36.40 -22.03
N ASP A 1098 1.81 36.19 -22.13
CA ASP A 1098 1.16 35.05 -21.51
C ASP A 1098 1.74 33.74 -22.09
N VAL A 1099 1.97 33.71 -23.40
CA VAL A 1099 2.59 32.58 -24.10
C VAL A 1099 4.03 32.37 -23.62
N ARG A 1100 4.85 33.43 -23.63
CA ARG A 1100 6.26 33.38 -23.24
C ARG A 1100 6.47 32.83 -21.83
N ILE A 1101 5.70 33.33 -20.86
CA ILE A 1101 5.79 32.87 -19.46
C ILE A 1101 5.31 31.41 -19.34
N SER A 1102 4.23 31.04 -20.05
CA SER A 1102 3.69 29.68 -20.03
C SER A 1102 4.68 28.65 -20.58
N ILE A 1103 5.39 28.96 -21.67
CA ILE A 1103 6.45 28.10 -22.24
C ILE A 1103 7.58 27.90 -21.22
N LYS A 1104 8.01 28.96 -20.53
CA LYS A 1104 9.01 28.84 -19.46
C LYS A 1104 8.50 27.99 -18.28
N GLY A 1105 7.23 28.11 -17.93
CA GLY A 1105 6.57 27.28 -16.92
C GLY A 1105 6.58 25.79 -17.30
N ILE A 1106 6.31 25.45 -18.56
CA ILE A 1106 6.41 24.06 -19.06
C ILE A 1106 7.82 23.53 -18.87
N ARG A 1107 8.84 24.29 -19.28
CA ARG A 1107 10.25 23.88 -19.11
C ARG A 1107 10.63 23.73 -17.63
N ALA A 1108 10.16 24.61 -16.75
CA ALA A 1108 10.37 24.48 -15.30
C ALA A 1108 9.74 23.18 -14.74
N ALA A 1109 8.53 22.83 -15.16
CA ALA A 1109 7.88 21.57 -14.78
C ALA A 1109 8.64 20.33 -15.31
N ILE A 1110 9.20 20.41 -16.52
CA ILE A 1110 10.07 19.36 -17.08
C ILE A 1110 11.34 19.19 -16.22
N GLU A 1111 11.97 20.29 -15.77
CA GLU A 1111 13.16 20.20 -14.91
C GLU A 1111 12.86 19.53 -13.57
N VAL A 1112 11.67 19.74 -12.97
CA VAL A 1112 11.25 19.01 -11.76
C VAL A 1112 11.29 17.49 -12.00
N SER A 1113 10.82 17.02 -13.16
CA SER A 1113 10.83 15.58 -13.49
C SER A 1113 12.24 14.98 -13.59
N LYS A 1114 13.26 15.79 -13.89
CA LYS A 1114 14.66 15.36 -14.06
C LYS A 1114 15.44 15.28 -12.75
N THR A 1115 14.87 15.77 -11.64
CA THR A 1115 15.49 15.71 -10.31
C THR A 1115 15.70 14.28 -9.83
N LYS A 1116 16.69 14.06 -8.95
CA LYS A 1116 17.00 12.72 -8.43
C LYS A 1116 15.84 12.18 -7.61
N SER A 1117 15.07 13.02 -6.93
CA SER A 1117 13.89 12.61 -6.18
C SER A 1117 12.81 12.01 -7.10
N MET A 1118 12.50 12.65 -8.22
CA MET A 1118 11.49 12.17 -9.17
C MET A 1118 11.98 10.97 -10.00
N GLN A 1119 13.27 10.95 -10.37
CA GLN A 1119 13.87 9.85 -11.13
C GLN A 1119 13.88 8.51 -10.37
N LYS A 1120 13.69 8.49 -9.04
CA LYS A 1120 13.51 7.24 -8.26
C LYS A 1120 12.33 6.39 -8.71
N PHE A 1121 11.33 7.00 -9.35
CA PHE A 1121 10.15 6.31 -9.87
C PHE A 1121 10.24 6.01 -11.38
N ASN A 1122 11.44 6.19 -11.97
CA ASN A 1122 11.66 6.18 -13.41
C ASN A 1122 10.74 7.16 -14.16
N SER A 1123 10.59 8.36 -13.58
CA SER A 1123 9.72 9.39 -14.12
C SER A 1123 10.19 9.82 -15.50
N ARG A 1124 9.30 9.72 -16.49
CA ARG A 1124 9.59 10.08 -17.89
C ARG A 1124 8.47 10.88 -18.49
N ILE A 1125 8.80 11.92 -19.24
CA ILE A 1125 7.80 12.68 -20.00
C ILE A 1125 7.16 11.76 -21.05
N HIS A 1126 5.86 11.91 -21.24
CA HIS A 1126 5.18 11.33 -22.40
C HIS A 1126 5.49 12.18 -23.64
N ASP A 1127 6.35 11.66 -24.51
CA ASP A 1127 7.03 12.38 -25.60
C ASP A 1127 6.32 12.30 -26.96
N VAL A 1128 5.05 11.87 -26.98
CA VAL A 1128 4.23 11.92 -28.21
C VAL A 1128 3.93 13.37 -28.57
N LEU A 1129 4.20 13.73 -29.83
CA LEU A 1129 3.95 15.07 -30.34
C LEU A 1129 2.46 15.43 -30.25
N VAL A 1130 2.18 16.68 -29.86
CA VAL A 1130 0.81 17.20 -29.81
C VAL A 1130 0.21 17.22 -31.23
N PRO A 1131 -0.97 16.61 -31.45
CA PRO A 1131 -1.60 16.61 -32.76
C PRO A 1131 -1.89 18.01 -33.29
N GLY A 1132 -1.49 18.27 -34.53
CA GLY A 1132 -1.54 19.58 -35.18
C GLY A 1132 -0.32 20.47 -34.93
N CYS A 1133 0.70 19.97 -34.23
CA CYS A 1133 1.95 20.67 -33.93
C CYS A 1133 3.20 19.95 -34.48
N GLU A 1134 3.02 18.92 -35.32
CA GLU A 1134 4.09 18.07 -35.84
C GLU A 1134 5.03 18.78 -36.82
N ASP A 1135 4.59 19.90 -37.40
CA ASP A 1135 5.39 20.71 -38.34
C ASP A 1135 6.43 21.60 -37.63
N HIS A 1136 6.41 21.66 -36.30
CA HIS A 1136 7.38 22.40 -35.48
C HIS A 1136 8.44 21.46 -34.89
N GLU A 1137 9.68 21.96 -34.75
CA GLU A 1137 10.74 21.22 -34.05
C GLU A 1137 10.33 21.00 -32.58
N TYR A 1138 10.44 19.77 -32.09
CA TYR A 1138 10.11 19.45 -30.69
C TYR A 1138 10.95 20.28 -29.70
N ASP A 1139 10.32 20.71 -28.61
CA ASP A 1139 10.89 21.61 -27.59
C ASP A 1139 11.27 23.03 -28.07
N SER A 1140 10.90 23.41 -29.30
CA SER A 1140 10.94 24.81 -29.75
C SER A 1140 9.82 25.66 -29.13
N ASP A 1141 9.99 26.98 -29.11
CA ASP A 1141 8.96 27.91 -28.63
C ASP A 1141 7.69 27.83 -29.51
N ASP A 1142 7.83 27.67 -30.83
CA ASP A 1142 6.70 27.50 -31.76
C ASP A 1142 5.91 26.21 -31.47
N TYR A 1143 6.61 25.11 -31.17
CA TYR A 1143 5.97 23.85 -30.77
C TYR A 1143 5.17 24.02 -29.48
N TRP A 1144 5.76 24.64 -28.45
CA TRP A 1144 5.09 24.82 -27.17
C TRP A 1144 3.94 25.84 -27.24
N GLU A 1145 4.04 26.89 -28.05
CA GLU A 1145 2.90 27.77 -28.33
C GLU A 1145 1.77 26.99 -29.00
N CYS A 1146 2.08 26.19 -30.04
CA CYS A 1146 1.08 25.35 -30.68
C CYS A 1146 0.41 24.40 -29.66
N ALA A 1147 1.20 23.76 -28.80
CA ALA A 1147 0.73 22.86 -27.75
C ALA A 1147 -0.18 23.57 -26.73
N LEU A 1148 0.21 24.76 -26.25
CA LEU A 1148 -0.57 25.60 -25.32
C LEU A 1148 -1.95 25.93 -25.86
N ARG A 1149 -2.02 26.32 -27.14
CA ARG A 1149 -3.29 26.65 -27.82
C ARG A 1149 -4.14 25.42 -28.12
N THR A 1150 -3.53 24.25 -28.27
CA THR A 1150 -4.23 22.98 -28.51
C THR A 1150 -4.82 22.41 -27.23
N PHE A 1151 -4.01 22.25 -26.19
CA PHE A 1151 -4.42 21.72 -24.88
C PHE A 1151 -4.41 22.78 -23.79
N THR A 1152 -5.16 23.85 -24.05
CA THR A 1152 -5.41 24.90 -23.06
C THR A 1152 -6.23 24.33 -21.91
N PHE A 1153 -5.75 24.51 -20.68
CA PHE A 1153 -6.43 24.11 -19.47
C PHE A 1153 -6.80 25.35 -18.66
N THR A 1154 -8.10 25.53 -18.38
CA THR A 1154 -8.59 26.59 -17.47
C THR A 1154 -8.56 26.09 -16.03
N ILE A 1155 -8.15 26.95 -15.09
CA ILE A 1155 -8.15 26.64 -13.65
C ILE A 1155 -9.45 27.11 -12.97
N TYR A 1156 -10.41 27.58 -13.76
CA TYR A 1156 -11.76 27.93 -13.29
C TYR A 1156 -11.81 29.09 -12.28
N HIS A 1157 -10.86 30.02 -12.40
CA HIS A 1157 -10.66 31.21 -11.57
C HIS A 1157 -11.24 32.48 -12.23
N TYR A 1158 -12.43 32.37 -12.80
CA TYR A 1158 -13.09 33.47 -13.51
C TYR A 1158 -13.29 34.69 -12.60
N SER A 1159 -12.84 35.87 -13.05
CA SER A 1159 -12.86 37.10 -12.28
C SER A 1159 -12.95 38.35 -13.17
N GLY A 1160 -13.16 39.52 -12.55
CA GLY A 1160 -12.98 40.84 -13.18
C GLY A 1160 -14.14 41.42 -13.99
N THR A 1161 -15.20 40.67 -14.24
CA THR A 1161 -16.33 41.06 -15.12
C THR A 1161 -17.22 42.20 -14.62
N CYS A 1162 -17.07 42.58 -13.35
CA CYS A 1162 -17.73 43.72 -12.72
C CYS A 1162 -16.67 44.56 -11.97
N LYS A 1163 -15.54 44.80 -12.63
CA LYS A 1163 -14.32 45.44 -12.10
C LYS A 1163 -14.60 46.58 -11.11
N MET A 1164 -13.95 46.51 -9.95
CA MET A 1164 -13.86 47.60 -8.99
C MET A 1164 -12.88 48.66 -9.50
N ALA A 1165 -13.29 49.92 -9.47
CA ALA A 1165 -12.42 51.05 -9.79
C ALA A 1165 -12.89 52.35 -9.11
N PRO A 1166 -12.01 53.36 -8.95
CA PRO A 1166 -12.39 54.68 -8.43
C PRO A 1166 -13.58 55.28 -9.18
N GLU A 1167 -14.40 56.12 -8.54
CA GLU A 1167 -15.67 56.62 -9.10
C GLU A 1167 -15.50 57.19 -10.53
N ASN A 1168 -14.39 57.90 -10.79
CA ASN A 1168 -14.08 58.55 -12.07
C ASN A 1168 -13.43 57.64 -13.14
N ASP A 1169 -13.07 56.39 -12.81
CA ASP A 1169 -12.50 55.45 -13.77
C ASP A 1169 -13.62 54.82 -14.64
N PRO A 1170 -13.65 55.08 -15.97
CA PRO A 1170 -14.70 54.59 -16.86
C PRO A 1170 -14.65 53.08 -17.10
N THR A 1171 -13.56 52.40 -16.71
CA THR A 1171 -13.40 50.94 -16.83
C THR A 1171 -14.03 50.17 -15.67
N GLY A 1172 -14.49 50.86 -14.62
CA GLY A 1172 -15.09 50.25 -13.44
C GLY A 1172 -16.61 50.13 -13.50
N VAL A 1173 -17.12 49.04 -12.94
CA VAL A 1173 -18.55 48.78 -12.74
C VAL A 1173 -18.98 49.12 -11.31
N VAL A 1174 -18.13 48.82 -10.33
CA VAL A 1174 -18.36 49.15 -8.93
C VAL A 1174 -17.28 50.09 -8.39
N ASN A 1175 -17.63 50.91 -7.41
CA ASN A 1175 -16.67 51.77 -6.71
C ASN A 1175 -15.90 50.99 -5.62
N PRO A 1176 -14.92 51.58 -4.90
CA PRO A 1176 -14.16 50.87 -3.84
C PRO A 1176 -15.01 50.41 -2.65
N ARG A 1177 -16.26 50.88 -2.53
CA ARG A 1177 -17.25 50.37 -1.56
C ARG A 1177 -18.10 49.24 -2.16
N LEU A 1178 -17.78 48.78 -3.35
CA LEU A 1178 -18.49 47.78 -4.15
C LEU A 1178 -19.94 48.16 -4.51
N GLN A 1179 -20.24 49.46 -4.52
CA GLN A 1179 -21.54 49.96 -4.99
C GLN A 1179 -21.51 50.07 -6.51
N VAL A 1180 -22.57 49.60 -7.17
CA VAL A 1180 -22.71 49.75 -8.62
C VAL A 1180 -22.80 51.24 -8.95
N LYS A 1181 -21.89 51.71 -9.79
CA LYS A 1181 -21.78 53.13 -10.13
C LYS A 1181 -23.09 53.63 -10.74
N GLY A 1182 -23.56 54.78 -10.26
CA GLY A 1182 -24.83 55.38 -10.70
C GLY A 1182 -26.11 54.71 -10.18
N ILE A 1183 -26.06 53.58 -9.46
CA ILE A 1183 -27.24 52.86 -8.95
C ILE A 1183 -27.23 52.77 -7.42
N LYS A 1184 -28.24 53.38 -6.78
CA LYS A 1184 -28.37 53.41 -5.32
C LYS A 1184 -28.94 52.09 -4.80
N GLY A 1185 -28.34 51.58 -3.72
CA GLY A 1185 -28.82 50.38 -3.02
C GLY A 1185 -28.54 49.06 -3.76
N LEU A 1186 -27.54 49.05 -4.65
CA LEU A 1186 -27.10 47.86 -5.37
C LEU A 1186 -25.59 47.70 -5.21
N ARG A 1187 -25.14 46.49 -4.88
CA ARG A 1187 -23.72 46.10 -4.84
C ARG A 1187 -23.47 44.84 -5.63
N VAL A 1188 -22.22 44.67 -6.07
CA VAL A 1188 -21.68 43.38 -6.50
C VAL A 1188 -20.54 43.01 -5.56
N ALA A 1189 -20.56 41.81 -5.00
CA ALA A 1189 -19.58 41.36 -4.02
C ALA A 1189 -19.27 39.88 -4.24
N ASP A 1190 -18.51 39.60 -5.29
CA ASP A 1190 -17.93 38.30 -5.63
C ASP A 1190 -16.66 38.48 -6.48
N ALA A 1191 -16.06 37.41 -6.99
CA ALA A 1191 -14.82 37.46 -7.79
C ALA A 1191 -14.87 38.37 -9.04
N SER A 1192 -16.07 38.73 -9.53
CA SER A 1192 -16.23 39.67 -10.64
C SER A 1192 -15.64 41.06 -10.36
N ILE A 1193 -15.50 41.45 -9.10
CA ILE A 1193 -15.04 42.80 -8.75
C ILE A 1193 -13.52 42.96 -8.81
N MET A 1194 -12.75 41.86 -8.88
CA MET A 1194 -11.29 41.90 -8.82
C MET A 1194 -10.72 42.73 -9.98
N PRO A 1195 -10.02 43.85 -9.73
CA PRO A 1195 -9.46 44.68 -10.81
C PRO A 1195 -8.40 43.96 -11.64
N SER A 1196 -7.55 43.21 -10.96
CA SER A 1196 -6.66 42.18 -11.49
C SER A 1196 -6.89 40.89 -10.71
N ILE A 1197 -6.71 39.75 -11.35
CA ILE A 1197 -6.70 38.46 -10.65
C ILE A 1197 -5.51 38.40 -9.69
N ILE A 1198 -5.67 37.66 -8.60
CA ILE A 1198 -4.66 37.46 -7.56
C ILE A 1198 -3.70 36.33 -7.96
N THR A 1199 -2.50 36.33 -7.40
CA THR A 1199 -1.47 35.30 -7.58
C THR A 1199 -1.80 34.09 -6.70
N GLY A 1200 -2.61 33.17 -7.22
CA GLY A 1200 -3.08 31.97 -6.52
C GLY A 1200 -4.54 31.60 -6.82
N HIS A 1201 -5.19 30.89 -5.90
CA HIS A 1201 -6.56 30.40 -6.03
C HIS A 1201 -7.61 31.36 -5.49
N THR A 1202 -8.70 31.60 -6.25
CA THR A 1202 -9.60 32.74 -5.99
C THR A 1202 -10.65 32.54 -4.89
N ASN A 1203 -10.76 31.33 -4.30
CA ASN A 1203 -11.83 31.02 -3.36
C ASN A 1203 -11.70 31.80 -2.03
N ILE A 1204 -10.56 31.70 -1.35
CA ILE A 1204 -10.30 32.42 -0.09
C ILE A 1204 -10.35 33.95 -0.29
N PRO A 1205 -9.77 34.55 -1.35
CA PRO A 1205 -9.96 35.96 -1.70
C PRO A 1205 -11.43 36.37 -1.87
N THR A 1206 -12.26 35.50 -2.46
CA THR A 1206 -13.69 35.76 -2.63
C THR A 1206 -14.43 35.76 -1.29
N ILE A 1207 -14.06 34.88 -0.35
CA ILE A 1207 -14.60 34.88 1.01
C ILE A 1207 -14.18 36.15 1.76
N MET A 1208 -12.92 36.56 1.61
CA MET A 1208 -12.40 37.81 2.18
C MET A 1208 -13.19 39.04 1.69
N ILE A 1209 -13.49 39.10 0.38
CA ILE A 1209 -14.36 40.14 -0.19
C ILE A 1209 -15.72 40.14 0.53
N GLY A 1210 -16.30 38.96 0.76
CA GLY A 1210 -17.56 38.81 1.50
C GLY A 1210 -17.50 39.31 2.94
N GLU A 1211 -16.44 38.94 3.68
CA GLU A 1211 -16.19 39.42 5.05
C GLU A 1211 -16.11 40.94 5.14
N LYS A 1212 -15.29 41.52 4.25
CA LYS A 1212 -15.05 42.96 4.20
C LYS A 1212 -16.30 43.75 3.83
N VAL A 1213 -17.05 43.29 2.83
CA VAL A 1213 -18.29 43.94 2.38
C VAL A 1213 -19.36 43.92 3.46
N ALA A 1214 -19.49 42.81 4.20
CA ALA A 1214 -20.47 42.74 5.28
C ALA A 1214 -20.20 43.81 6.35
N ASP A 1215 -18.93 44.02 6.71
CA ASP A 1215 -18.56 45.08 7.67
C ASP A 1215 -18.77 46.48 7.07
N MET A 1216 -18.42 46.70 5.80
CA MET A 1216 -18.70 47.98 5.11
C MET A 1216 -20.21 48.32 5.10
N ILE A 1217 -21.08 47.33 4.86
CA ILE A 1217 -22.54 47.50 4.86
C ILE A 1217 -23.05 47.83 6.27
N LYS A 1218 -22.59 47.08 7.28
CA LYS A 1218 -22.94 47.32 8.68
C LYS A 1218 -22.54 48.72 9.13
N GLU A 1219 -21.31 49.15 8.80
CA GLU A 1219 -20.81 50.49 9.10
C GLU A 1219 -21.63 51.59 8.43
N TYR A 1220 -21.91 51.42 7.12
CA TYR A 1220 -22.69 52.39 6.34
C TYR A 1220 -24.10 52.60 6.94
N TRP A 1221 -24.82 51.51 7.21
CA TRP A 1221 -26.18 51.60 7.76
C TRP A 1221 -26.23 51.96 9.24
N LYS A 1222 -25.19 51.67 10.03
CA LYS A 1222 -25.09 52.16 11.41
C LYS A 1222 -24.94 53.69 11.44
N LYS A 1223 -24.08 54.26 10.59
CA LYS A 1223 -23.93 55.72 10.46
C LYS A 1223 -25.23 56.39 10.01
N LYS A 1224 -25.93 55.80 9.05
CA LYS A 1224 -27.22 56.26 8.51
C LYS A 1224 -28.40 56.18 9.50
N LEU A 1225 -28.32 55.38 10.56
CA LEU A 1225 -29.31 55.33 11.63
C LEU A 1225 -29.02 56.35 12.73
N ASN A 1226 -27.77 56.79 12.85
CA ASN A 1226 -27.31 57.76 13.85
C ASN A 1226 -27.29 59.21 13.32
N ALA A 1227 -27.52 59.40 12.02
CA ALA A 1227 -27.62 60.68 11.32
C ALA A 1227 -29.04 60.86 10.80
#